data_AF-A0A2E7CKS2-F1
#
_entry.id   AF-A0A2E7CKS2-F1
#
_cell.length_a   1.000
_cell.length_b   1.000
_cell.length_c   1.000
_cell.angle_alpha   90.00
_cell.angle_beta   90.00
_cell.angle_gamma   90.00
#
_symmetry.space_group_name_H-M   'P 1'
#
loop_
_entity.id
_entity.type
_entity.pdbx_description
1 polymer ?
#
loop_
_entity_poly.entity_id
_entity_poly.type
_entity_poly.pdbx_seq_one_letter_code
_entity_poly.pdbx_strand_id
1 'polypeptide(L)'
;MRIWAGVSLFLIGCGEEVKVAIGEPSSEGEVVVDSDGDGYTSTEDCDDADPQIYPSAQEYCDGIDNNCNGQADEDVMTEFYADADGDGFGSDNITTEACEAPNGFVTNGSDCDDTDATAYPGASESCDGVDNDCNGAIDDQLGEVFYVDSDGDGFGNEEDVREACTLDIGLSTLAGDCDDEDSTISPNASESCNEIDDNCNGEIDEGVSLAFYADLDGDSYGDATNIVYACTLPSGYVQNTSDCNDNDSLINPAGDEYCDGVDNDCDGEVDEAFAVDAVVFYEDNDSDTFGNPDSIMTACTEPQGYVDNNDDCDDNNAVVKPGGAEYCNGYDDDCNGLVDEEGAVGGIPFYPDFDGDTYGDGDSPTVSCSQPDGFVVDSQDCNDNDDDVFPGAPELCNGEDDDCDDEPDEEAIDGPMFYLDSDGDGYGLNTSTVQACEQPDGYAQEDGDCDDANELVSPTADELCNGEDDNCNGLIDDGVLEPFSRWYLDSDGDGYGDAGESDLFCYTPQGYVDNSDDCNDNDFSVSPDGEEYCNGYDDNCDNQIDELGAIGGLLYYLDSDGDGFGAPLEEVSSCSSVEGYVLDSEDCDDNDDDVFPGAPELCNGEDDDCDDEPDEEAIDEDVFFADSDGDGFGNPTQTQSACSQPVGFVSNFGDCDDDADLVNPSGTEICNEIDDDCNGDIDDGVSGTYVLWYVDADDDGFGDPDESQLFCGIPEGFVENGFDCDDNDNDIYPNATEYCNDEDDDCDLAIDEDAVGIQTFYLDEDQDGFGVTNEAVESCFQPDDYSELSNDCDDGNELINPDIEEVWYDGIDQNCDGLSDYDQDGDGVEVEFYLDVDGLEVEHGGSDCDDQDSTALSGCALYEFTSHTFTSCSVTGRTGPTYSHCLAYYSTDWHSDSDYFVIITQGIQIWTVPEDGVYRITATGASGYAVSNSYANSYGAVIQGDVQLSQGDSLQILVGQMGGGNATHGNENGGGGGSFVVMQNLNLYSPIIVAGGGGGAPSVSYSSGCNITDGNGQLGSSGGTTSCYTTALGGNNGNGGSTAGTYQGGAGGGFYSDGAHGYIHCNPSSSYPEGGQPQGGASFLNGGEGGYGYTCYSPNPHGGFGGGGSGGLGAPGGGGGYSGGGTSGHWSSYADYGGGGGSFNTGTNQSASLSSSVGDGSVHIELLD
;
A
#
# COMPACT_ATOMS: atom_id res chain seq x y z
N MET A 1 -64.59 -51.26 -5.91
CA MET A 1 -65.84 -51.94 -5.47
C MET A 1 -66.45 -52.60 -6.70
N ARG A 2 -66.57 -53.95 -6.74
CA ARG A 2 -66.57 -54.79 -7.98
C ARG A 2 -65.17 -54.78 -8.66
N ILE A 3 -64.75 -55.69 -9.55
CA ILE A 3 -64.80 -57.17 -9.78
C ILE A 3 -64.43 -57.36 -11.28
N TRP A 4 -63.48 -58.28 -11.57
CA TRP A 4 -63.11 -59.04 -12.81
C TRP A 4 -61.55 -59.07 -12.88
N ALA A 5 -60.81 -60.18 -12.77
CA ALA A 5 -60.68 -61.46 -13.52
C ALA A 5 -59.62 -61.39 -14.66
N GLY A 6 -58.69 -62.33 -14.89
CA GLY A 6 -58.23 -63.52 -14.13
C GLY A 6 -57.69 -64.69 -15.01
N VAL A 7 -57.00 -65.70 -14.42
CA VAL A 7 -56.77 -67.10 -14.93
C VAL A 7 -55.69 -67.21 -16.08
N SER A 8 -54.71 -68.15 -16.14
CA SER A 8 -54.75 -69.64 -16.01
C SER A 8 -53.40 -70.35 -15.68
N LEU A 9 -53.28 -71.68 -15.93
CA LEU A 9 -52.27 -72.63 -15.38
C LEU A 9 -52.05 -73.90 -16.27
N PHE A 10 -50.82 -74.46 -16.45
CA PHE A 10 -50.45 -75.94 -16.37
C PHE A 10 -48.99 -76.35 -16.77
N LEU A 11 -48.60 -77.63 -16.55
CA LEU A 11 -47.27 -78.29 -16.76
C LEU A 11 -47.26 -79.41 -17.85
N ILE A 12 -46.07 -79.91 -18.29
CA ILE A 12 -45.61 -81.35 -18.37
C ILE A 12 -44.38 -81.58 -19.33
N GLY A 13 -43.46 -82.52 -19.02
CA GLY A 13 -42.41 -83.08 -19.91
C GLY A 13 -41.69 -84.33 -19.36
N CYS A 14 -41.13 -85.26 -20.19
CA CYS A 14 -40.61 -86.60 -19.79
C CYS A 14 -39.62 -87.29 -20.78
N GLY A 15 -38.95 -88.38 -20.33
CA GLY A 15 -38.21 -89.42 -21.10
C GLY A 15 -37.63 -90.52 -20.17
N GLU A 16 -37.04 -91.66 -20.58
CA GLU A 16 -37.06 -92.35 -21.90
C GLU A 16 -36.84 -93.91 -21.76
N GLU A 17 -35.67 -94.49 -22.09
CA GLU A 17 -35.51 -95.94 -22.42
C GLU A 17 -34.29 -96.67 -21.77
N VAL A 18 -34.28 -98.02 -21.77
CA VAL A 18 -33.21 -98.95 -21.30
C VAL A 18 -33.12 -100.16 -22.26
N LYS A 19 -31.92 -100.74 -22.51
CA LYS A 19 -31.73 -101.93 -23.38
C LYS A 19 -31.07 -103.14 -22.70
N VAL A 20 -31.43 -104.33 -23.21
CA VAL A 20 -30.86 -105.66 -22.86
C VAL A 20 -30.64 -106.47 -24.13
N ALA A 21 -29.59 -107.31 -24.19
CA ALA A 21 -29.32 -108.24 -25.29
C ALA A 21 -28.91 -109.64 -24.76
N ILE A 22 -29.11 -110.68 -25.57
CA ILE A 22 -28.83 -112.10 -25.22
C ILE A 22 -28.28 -112.87 -26.43
N GLY A 23 -27.36 -113.82 -26.19
CA GLY A 23 -26.82 -114.71 -27.23
C GLY A 23 -25.92 -115.85 -26.68
N GLU A 24 -26.08 -117.06 -27.21
CA GLU A 24 -25.36 -118.30 -26.87
C GLU A 24 -24.68 -118.91 -28.13
N PRO A 25 -24.03 -120.10 -28.12
CA PRO A 25 -22.91 -120.58 -27.28
C PRO A 25 -21.81 -121.37 -28.08
N SER A 26 -20.65 -121.72 -27.49
CA SER A 26 -19.89 -122.92 -27.93
C SER A 26 -18.81 -123.49 -26.96
N SER A 27 -19.05 -124.75 -26.54
CA SER A 27 -18.11 -125.88 -26.33
C SER A 27 -16.93 -125.85 -25.32
N GLU A 28 -17.02 -126.79 -24.36
CA GLU A 28 -15.94 -127.57 -23.70
C GLU A 28 -14.89 -126.81 -22.85
N GLY A 29 -15.26 -126.52 -21.59
CA GLY A 29 -14.34 -126.05 -20.55
C GLY A 29 -13.84 -127.16 -19.62
N GLU A 30 -12.58 -127.04 -19.19
CA GLU A 30 -12.15 -127.42 -17.85
C GLU A 30 -12.45 -126.21 -16.96
N VAL A 31 -13.26 -126.37 -15.91
CA VAL A 31 -13.77 -125.23 -15.14
C VAL A 31 -12.75 -124.86 -14.06
N VAL A 32 -11.79 -124.00 -14.42
CA VAL A 32 -11.33 -122.96 -13.49
C VAL A 32 -12.57 -122.16 -13.12
N VAL A 33 -12.87 -122.07 -11.83
CA VAL A 33 -14.06 -121.41 -11.32
C VAL A 33 -13.58 -120.08 -10.75
N ASP A 34 -13.79 -119.00 -11.50
CA ASP A 34 -14.05 -117.67 -10.93
C ASP A 34 -15.09 -117.86 -9.81
N SER A 35 -14.64 -117.71 -8.57
CA SER A 35 -15.23 -118.30 -7.36
C SER A 35 -16.32 -117.40 -6.76
N ASP A 36 -16.16 -116.10 -6.97
CA ASP A 36 -16.87 -114.98 -6.35
C ASP A 36 -17.45 -114.01 -7.40
N GLY A 37 -16.84 -113.87 -8.57
CA GLY A 37 -17.43 -113.28 -9.78
C GLY A 37 -16.69 -112.07 -10.36
N ASP A 38 -15.41 -111.87 -10.09
CA ASP A 38 -14.65 -110.67 -10.52
C ASP A 38 -14.16 -110.75 -11.98
N GLY A 39 -13.92 -111.96 -12.50
CA GLY A 39 -13.43 -112.25 -13.85
C GLY A 39 -12.01 -112.79 -13.96
N TYR A 40 -11.27 -112.90 -12.84
CA TYR A 40 -9.97 -113.56 -12.74
C TYR A 40 -10.14 -115.03 -12.29
N THR A 41 -9.03 -115.73 -11.99
CA THR A 41 -9.05 -117.15 -11.58
C THR A 41 -7.86 -117.52 -10.69
N SER A 42 -7.99 -118.59 -9.89
CA SER A 42 -7.00 -119.26 -9.00
C SER A 42 -5.57 -119.55 -9.49
N THR A 43 -5.18 -119.08 -10.68
CA THR A 43 -3.80 -119.13 -11.19
C THR A 43 -3.17 -117.76 -11.43
N GLU A 44 -3.96 -116.70 -11.29
CA GLU A 44 -3.59 -115.30 -11.51
C GLU A 44 -3.95 -114.47 -10.26
N ASP A 45 -5.13 -114.73 -9.69
CA ASP A 45 -5.58 -114.27 -8.36
C ASP A 45 -4.77 -114.89 -7.20
N CYS A 46 -4.54 -114.11 -6.14
CA CYS A 46 -3.86 -114.51 -4.92
C CYS A 46 -4.77 -114.91 -3.73
N ASP A 47 -6.09 -114.63 -3.74
CA ASP A 47 -7.11 -115.28 -2.88
C ASP A 47 -8.49 -115.40 -3.58
N ASP A 48 -8.61 -116.41 -4.47
CA ASP A 48 -9.77 -116.91 -5.28
C ASP A 48 -11.03 -117.29 -4.45
N ALA A 49 -11.43 -116.37 -3.59
CA ALA A 49 -12.60 -116.39 -2.72
C ALA A 49 -13.04 -114.98 -2.24
N ASP A 50 -12.27 -113.91 -2.50
CA ASP A 50 -12.66 -112.52 -2.21
C ASP A 50 -12.48 -111.62 -3.46
N PRO A 51 -13.57 -111.13 -4.08
CA PRO A 51 -13.56 -110.43 -5.39
C PRO A 51 -13.06 -108.98 -5.31
N GLN A 52 -12.15 -108.71 -4.38
CA GLN A 52 -11.47 -107.43 -4.16
C GLN A 52 -9.94 -107.57 -4.19
N ILE A 53 -9.43 -108.81 -4.24
CA ILE A 53 -8.01 -109.15 -4.33
C ILE A 53 -7.79 -109.78 -5.70
N TYR A 54 -7.04 -109.12 -6.59
CA TYR A 54 -6.76 -109.62 -7.94
C TYR A 54 -5.63 -108.83 -8.62
N PRO A 55 -4.97 -109.36 -9.67
CA PRO A 55 -3.93 -108.65 -10.41
C PRO A 55 -4.39 -107.28 -10.94
N SER A 56 -3.79 -106.22 -10.40
CA SER A 56 -4.17 -104.82 -10.66
C SER A 56 -5.53 -104.40 -10.06
N ALA A 57 -5.89 -104.96 -8.91
CA ALA A 57 -6.78 -104.31 -7.94
C ALA A 57 -6.18 -102.99 -7.42
N GLN A 58 -6.97 -102.25 -6.65
CA GLN A 58 -6.49 -101.10 -5.88
C GLN A 58 -6.06 -101.58 -4.49
N GLU A 59 -4.90 -101.13 -4.00
CA GLU A 59 -4.49 -101.34 -2.61
C GLU A 59 -5.42 -100.59 -1.64
N TYR A 60 -5.60 -101.18 -0.46
CA TYR A 60 -6.16 -100.57 0.73
C TYR A 60 -5.18 -100.86 1.87
N CYS A 61 -4.92 -99.89 2.76
CA CYS A 61 -3.99 -100.16 3.86
C CYS A 61 -4.61 -101.05 4.95
N ASP A 62 -4.54 -102.37 4.74
CA ASP A 62 -4.91 -103.41 5.69
C ASP A 62 -3.80 -104.45 5.94
N GLY A 63 -2.65 -104.31 5.25
CA GLY A 63 -1.50 -105.21 5.32
C GLY A 63 -1.58 -106.43 4.41
N ILE A 64 -2.44 -106.40 3.38
CA ILE A 64 -2.61 -107.45 2.37
C ILE A 64 -2.23 -106.89 0.98
N ASP A 65 -1.45 -107.67 0.22
CA ASP A 65 -1.12 -107.48 -1.20
C ASP A 65 -2.40 -107.61 -2.06
N ASN A 66 -3.25 -106.58 -2.11
CA ASN A 66 -4.56 -106.69 -2.79
C ASN A 66 -4.39 -106.83 -4.31
N ASN A 67 -3.41 -106.16 -4.88
CA ASN A 67 -3.13 -106.14 -6.32
C ASN A 67 -2.22 -107.29 -6.80
N CYS A 68 -1.80 -108.17 -5.88
CA CYS A 68 -0.98 -109.37 -6.08
C CYS A 68 0.41 -109.12 -6.73
N ASN A 69 1.07 -107.98 -6.50
CA ASN A 69 2.40 -107.69 -7.06
C ASN A 69 3.59 -108.19 -6.23
N GLY A 70 3.37 -108.54 -4.96
CA GLY A 70 4.41 -109.02 -4.02
C GLY A 70 4.93 -107.96 -3.05
N GLN A 71 4.29 -106.80 -2.99
CA GLN A 71 4.41 -105.79 -1.94
C GLN A 71 3.06 -105.73 -1.18
N ALA A 72 2.89 -104.81 -0.24
CA ALA A 72 1.57 -104.52 0.36
C ALA A 72 1.55 -103.06 0.82
N ASP A 73 0.39 -102.42 0.74
CA ASP A 73 0.14 -101.04 1.14
C ASP A 73 0.99 -99.98 0.35
N GLU A 74 1.60 -100.32 -0.80
CA GLU A 74 2.21 -99.31 -1.67
C GLU A 74 1.17 -98.41 -2.35
N ASP A 75 1.59 -97.23 -2.79
CA ASP A 75 0.76 -96.20 -3.42
C ASP A 75 -0.47 -95.74 -2.58
N VAL A 76 -0.60 -96.22 -1.32
CA VAL A 76 -1.61 -95.78 -0.33
C VAL A 76 -1.02 -95.28 1.00
N MET A 77 0.31 -95.27 1.16
CA MET A 77 0.97 -94.58 2.27
C MET A 77 0.96 -93.05 2.04
N THR A 78 0.72 -92.30 3.11
CA THR A 78 0.69 -90.84 3.18
C THR A 78 1.89 -90.34 3.98
N GLU A 79 2.47 -89.20 3.59
CA GLU A 79 3.49 -88.50 4.38
C GLU A 79 2.82 -87.61 5.43
N PHE A 80 3.34 -87.65 6.66
CA PHE A 80 2.87 -86.86 7.79
C PHE A 80 4.04 -86.05 8.39
N TYR A 81 3.74 -84.85 8.86
CA TYR A 81 4.65 -83.85 9.42
C TYR A 81 4.53 -83.83 10.93
N ALA A 82 5.61 -83.57 11.68
CA ALA A 82 5.55 -83.50 13.13
C ALA A 82 4.71 -82.29 13.58
N ASP A 83 3.89 -82.51 14.61
CA ASP A 83 3.01 -81.53 15.26
C ASP A 83 3.38 -81.54 16.75
N ALA A 84 4.07 -80.50 17.21
CA ALA A 84 4.72 -80.48 18.52
C ALA A 84 3.98 -79.68 19.61
N ASP A 85 3.12 -78.71 19.25
CA ASP A 85 2.28 -77.96 20.18
C ASP A 85 0.80 -78.40 20.19
N GLY A 86 0.26 -78.91 19.07
CA GLY A 86 -1.05 -79.54 18.96
C GLY A 86 -2.13 -78.78 18.19
N ASP A 87 -1.80 -77.84 17.30
CA ASP A 87 -2.80 -77.01 16.60
C ASP A 87 -3.49 -77.70 15.39
N GLY A 88 -2.77 -78.55 14.64
CA GLY A 88 -3.24 -79.23 13.43
C GLY A 88 -2.37 -79.04 12.17
N PHE A 89 -1.39 -78.14 12.22
CA PHE A 89 -0.29 -77.96 11.28
C PHE A 89 0.97 -78.63 11.84
N GLY A 90 2.10 -78.50 11.14
CA GLY A 90 3.35 -79.15 11.54
C GLY A 90 4.50 -78.92 10.56
N SER A 91 5.73 -79.23 10.98
CA SER A 91 6.94 -78.83 10.24
C SER A 91 7.29 -79.71 9.04
N ASP A 92 7.43 -79.09 7.86
CA ASP A 92 8.00 -79.68 6.62
C ASP A 92 9.37 -80.38 6.84
N ASN A 93 10.14 -79.93 7.83
CA ASN A 93 11.48 -80.42 8.11
C ASN A 93 11.49 -81.75 8.90
N ILE A 94 10.35 -82.26 9.38
CA ILE A 94 10.27 -83.48 10.23
C ILE A 94 9.14 -84.42 9.78
N THR A 95 9.38 -85.24 8.75
CA THR A 95 8.35 -86.11 8.14
C THR A 95 8.45 -87.61 8.48
N THR A 96 7.35 -88.34 8.23
CA THR A 96 7.28 -89.82 8.25
C THR A 96 6.15 -90.35 7.36
N GLU A 97 6.36 -91.49 6.69
CA GLU A 97 5.33 -92.19 5.91
C GLU A 97 4.53 -93.18 6.79
N ALA A 98 3.20 -93.20 6.66
CA ALA A 98 2.29 -94.14 7.32
C ALA A 98 0.93 -94.25 6.59
N CYS A 99 -0.02 -95.05 7.09
CA CYS A 99 -1.40 -95.08 6.56
C CYS A 99 -2.41 -94.29 7.39
N GLU A 100 -2.15 -94.13 8.68
CA GLU A 100 -2.88 -93.27 9.61
C GLU A 100 -1.86 -92.42 10.37
N ALA A 101 -2.23 -91.18 10.71
CA ALA A 101 -1.35 -90.22 11.35
C ALA A 101 -0.70 -90.77 12.63
N PRO A 102 0.64 -90.83 12.71
CA PRO A 102 1.33 -91.16 13.96
C PRO A 102 1.00 -90.14 15.06
N ASN A 103 0.99 -90.56 16.32
CA ASN A 103 0.56 -89.70 17.42
C ASN A 103 1.55 -88.54 17.67
N GLY A 104 1.17 -87.32 17.29
CA GLY A 104 2.04 -86.12 17.28
C GLY A 104 2.57 -85.80 15.88
N PHE A 105 1.80 -86.15 14.84
CA PHE A 105 2.05 -85.86 13.44
C PHE A 105 0.71 -85.59 12.72
N VAL A 106 0.71 -84.73 11.70
CA VAL A 106 -0.45 -84.29 10.91
C VAL A 106 -0.19 -84.39 9.40
N THR A 107 -1.20 -84.16 8.55
CA THR A 107 -1.07 -84.20 7.08
C THR A 107 -0.65 -82.88 6.43
N ASN A 108 -0.56 -81.79 7.19
CA ASN A 108 -0.18 -80.48 6.66
C ASN A 108 1.22 -80.09 7.16
N GLY A 109 2.09 -79.67 6.25
CA GLY A 109 3.51 -79.40 6.51
C GLY A 109 3.89 -77.92 6.48
N SER A 110 2.91 -77.01 6.47
CA SER A 110 3.10 -75.61 6.13
C SER A 110 3.26 -74.67 7.34
N ASP A 111 3.56 -75.22 8.51
CA ASP A 111 3.80 -74.48 9.75
C ASP A 111 5.12 -73.69 9.71
N CYS A 112 5.11 -72.44 10.20
CA CYS A 112 6.29 -71.58 10.26
C CYS A 112 7.00 -71.55 11.64
N ASP A 113 6.34 -71.92 12.74
CA ASP A 113 6.97 -72.25 14.03
C ASP A 113 6.17 -73.32 14.79
N ASP A 114 6.49 -74.60 14.49
CA ASP A 114 6.09 -75.88 15.15
C ASP A 114 6.53 -75.96 16.63
N THR A 115 6.40 -74.84 17.35
CA THR A 115 6.46 -74.71 18.81
C THR A 115 5.48 -73.69 19.40
N ASP A 116 4.73 -72.90 18.60
CA ASP A 116 3.68 -72.00 19.08
C ASP A 116 2.36 -72.11 18.28
N ALA A 117 1.33 -72.65 18.95
CA ALA A 117 -0.01 -72.98 18.44
C ALA A 117 -0.90 -71.78 18.04
N THR A 118 -0.28 -70.65 17.68
CA THR A 118 -0.93 -69.46 17.10
C THR A 118 -0.28 -68.99 15.79
N ALA A 119 0.84 -69.61 15.36
CA ALA A 119 1.58 -69.24 14.15
C ALA A 119 1.42 -70.31 13.05
N TYR A 120 0.31 -70.26 12.31
CA TYR A 120 -0.03 -71.27 11.29
C TYR A 120 -0.76 -70.68 10.06
N PRO A 121 -0.66 -71.31 8.87
CA PRO A 121 -1.33 -70.86 7.64
C PRO A 121 -2.81 -70.53 7.79
N GLY A 122 -3.15 -69.24 7.74
CA GLY A 122 -4.51 -68.75 7.92
C GLY A 122 -4.99 -68.73 9.39
N ALA A 123 -4.09 -68.51 10.34
CA ALA A 123 -4.42 -67.98 11.65
C ALA A 123 -5.03 -66.56 11.53
N SER A 124 -5.25 -65.89 12.66
CA SER A 124 -5.56 -64.46 12.67
C SER A 124 -4.35 -63.72 13.20
N GLU A 125 -3.88 -62.73 12.44
CA GLU A 125 -2.83 -61.82 12.86
C GLU A 125 -3.14 -61.17 14.22
N SER A 126 -2.10 -60.64 14.87
CA SER A 126 -2.19 -59.94 16.14
C SER A 126 -0.91 -59.13 16.33
N CYS A 127 -1.06 -57.84 16.62
CA CYS A 127 0.04 -56.85 16.64
C CYS A 127 1.08 -57.12 17.75
N ASP A 128 1.95 -58.10 17.55
CA ASP A 128 3.05 -58.47 18.45
C ASP A 128 4.39 -58.75 17.75
N GLY A 129 4.46 -58.59 16.42
CA GLY A 129 5.69 -58.68 15.63
C GLY A 129 6.07 -60.09 15.19
N VAL A 130 5.09 -60.98 15.06
CA VAL A 130 5.20 -62.35 14.54
C VAL A 130 4.32 -62.48 13.29
N ASP A 131 4.80 -63.23 12.29
CA ASP A 131 4.06 -63.68 11.11
C ASP A 131 3.17 -64.85 11.54
N ASN A 132 1.94 -64.56 12.00
CA ASN A 132 1.07 -65.55 12.65
C ASN A 132 0.25 -66.35 11.64
N ASP A 133 -0.13 -65.77 10.50
CA ASP A 133 -0.80 -66.49 9.40
C ASP A 133 0.18 -67.18 8.42
N CYS A 134 1.49 -67.11 8.69
CA CYS A 134 2.60 -67.66 7.90
C CYS A 134 2.64 -67.20 6.42
N ASN A 135 2.09 -66.03 6.08
CA ASN A 135 2.06 -65.55 4.68
C ASN A 135 3.39 -64.89 4.22
N GLY A 136 4.24 -64.45 5.16
CA GLY A 136 5.51 -63.77 4.89
C GLY A 136 5.51 -62.25 5.12
N ALA A 137 4.36 -61.67 5.45
CA ALA A 137 4.23 -60.35 6.08
C ALA A 137 4.18 -60.49 7.62
N ILE A 138 4.26 -59.38 8.34
CA ILE A 138 4.19 -59.34 9.82
C ILE A 138 3.17 -58.26 10.21
N ASP A 139 2.22 -58.60 11.08
CA ASP A 139 1.17 -57.71 11.59
C ASP A 139 0.23 -57.15 10.49
N ASP A 140 -0.09 -57.93 9.45
CA ASP A 140 -0.93 -57.52 8.30
C ASP A 140 -2.45 -57.60 8.60
N GLN A 141 -3.29 -56.95 7.79
CA GLN A 141 -4.77 -56.98 7.84
C GLN A 141 -5.38 -56.56 9.21
N LEU A 142 -4.73 -55.67 9.95
CA LEU A 142 -5.17 -55.20 11.28
C LEU A 142 -5.08 -53.68 11.51
N GLY A 143 -5.30 -52.86 10.49
CA GLY A 143 -5.50 -51.43 10.68
C GLY A 143 -6.83 -51.10 11.38
N GLU A 144 -6.84 -50.10 12.26
CA GLU A 144 -8.03 -49.25 12.42
C GLU A 144 -8.01 -48.22 11.27
N VAL A 145 -9.20 -47.85 10.79
CA VAL A 145 -9.34 -46.83 9.73
C VAL A 145 -9.24 -45.46 10.37
N PHE A 146 -8.25 -44.69 9.92
CA PHE A 146 -8.11 -43.27 10.21
C PHE A 146 -8.34 -42.48 8.93
N TYR A 147 -8.78 -41.24 9.08
CA TYR A 147 -8.88 -40.26 7.99
C TYR A 147 -7.56 -39.51 7.94
N VAL A 148 -7.18 -39.02 6.77
CA VAL A 148 -6.08 -38.05 6.69
C VAL A 148 -6.54 -36.73 7.32
N ASP A 149 -5.57 -35.99 7.85
CA ASP A 149 -5.75 -34.80 8.69
C ASP A 149 -4.52 -33.93 8.33
N SER A 150 -4.61 -33.25 7.19
CA SER A 150 -3.43 -32.60 6.57
C SER A 150 -3.10 -31.25 7.20
N ASP A 151 -4.10 -30.54 7.70
CA ASP A 151 -3.97 -29.22 8.36
C ASP A 151 -3.70 -29.30 9.89
N GLY A 152 -4.22 -30.32 10.58
CA GLY A 152 -4.14 -30.51 12.03
C GLY A 152 -5.33 -30.01 12.87
N ASP A 153 -6.50 -29.71 12.30
CA ASP A 153 -7.75 -29.40 13.03
C ASP A 153 -8.19 -30.57 13.94
N GLY A 154 -8.08 -31.80 13.42
CA GLY A 154 -8.49 -33.04 14.12
C GLY A 154 -9.82 -33.66 13.66
N PHE A 155 -10.43 -33.19 12.58
CA PHE A 155 -11.24 -33.96 11.64
C PHE A 155 -10.35 -34.55 10.55
N GLY A 156 -10.92 -34.85 9.40
CA GLY A 156 -10.23 -35.49 8.29
C GLY A 156 -11.17 -35.88 7.15
N ASN A 157 -10.63 -35.85 5.93
CA ASN A 157 -11.35 -36.12 4.70
C ASN A 157 -12.02 -37.52 4.72
N GLU A 158 -13.33 -37.62 4.47
CA GLU A 158 -14.03 -38.93 4.46
C GLU A 158 -13.61 -39.81 3.25
N GLU A 159 -12.95 -39.25 2.22
CA GLU A 159 -12.48 -39.98 1.03
C GLU A 159 -11.00 -40.41 1.07
N ASP A 160 -10.06 -39.69 1.72
CA ASP A 160 -8.68 -40.20 1.97
C ASP A 160 -8.58 -40.91 3.33
N VAL A 161 -8.70 -42.23 3.28
CA VAL A 161 -8.64 -43.13 4.44
C VAL A 161 -7.37 -43.98 4.46
N ARG A 162 -6.73 -44.09 5.63
CA ARG A 162 -5.52 -44.89 5.85
C ARG A 162 -5.71 -45.90 6.99
N GLU A 163 -5.44 -47.17 6.69
CA GLU A 163 -5.41 -48.25 7.68
C GLU A 163 -4.07 -48.25 8.43
N ALA A 164 -4.10 -48.09 9.76
CA ALA A 164 -2.89 -48.10 10.59
C ALA A 164 -3.10 -48.79 11.96
N CYS A 165 -2.01 -49.25 12.58
CA CYS A 165 -2.05 -49.92 13.89
C CYS A 165 -1.99 -48.93 15.09
N THR A 166 -1.69 -47.66 14.82
CA THR A 166 -1.65 -46.56 15.80
C THR A 166 -2.00 -45.24 15.11
N LEU A 167 -2.61 -44.32 15.86
CA LEU A 167 -2.78 -42.92 15.45
C LEU A 167 -1.39 -42.25 15.37
N ASP A 168 -0.85 -42.16 14.16
CA ASP A 168 0.35 -41.37 13.85
C ASP A 168 -0.02 -39.89 13.63
N ILE A 169 0.97 -39.04 13.33
CA ILE A 169 0.76 -37.59 13.09
C ILE A 169 0.30 -37.37 11.64
N GLY A 170 -0.74 -36.56 11.44
CA GLY A 170 -1.40 -36.35 10.15
C GLY A 170 -2.47 -37.41 9.86
N LEU A 171 -3.19 -37.84 10.89
CA LEU A 171 -4.29 -38.81 10.83
C LEU A 171 -5.30 -38.51 11.96
N SER A 172 -6.60 -38.61 11.67
CA SER A 172 -7.68 -38.45 12.64
C SER A 172 -8.60 -39.67 12.80
N THR A 173 -9.37 -39.67 13.89
CA THR A 173 -10.46 -40.62 14.21
C THR A 173 -11.85 -40.04 13.96
N LEU A 174 -11.93 -38.78 13.56
CA LEU A 174 -13.17 -38.08 13.18
C LEU A 174 -13.13 -37.84 11.67
N ALA A 175 -14.31 -37.84 11.05
CA ALA A 175 -14.50 -37.76 9.61
C ALA A 175 -15.53 -36.67 9.28
N GLY A 176 -15.64 -36.36 8.00
CA GLY A 176 -16.59 -35.38 7.47
C GLY A 176 -15.99 -33.99 7.34
N ASP A 177 -14.66 -33.90 7.30
CA ASP A 177 -14.01 -32.71 6.78
C ASP A 177 -14.34 -32.53 5.30
N CYS A 178 -14.54 -31.27 4.89
CA CYS A 178 -14.90 -30.90 3.54
C CYS A 178 -13.82 -30.05 2.83
N ASP A 179 -12.78 -29.59 3.53
CA ASP A 179 -11.56 -29.05 2.93
C ASP A 179 -10.32 -29.33 3.81
N ASP A 180 -9.74 -30.53 3.65
CA ASP A 180 -8.63 -31.09 4.47
C ASP A 180 -7.32 -30.25 4.45
N GLU A 181 -7.26 -29.18 3.63
CA GLU A 181 -6.14 -28.23 3.58
C GLU A 181 -6.38 -26.93 4.40
N ASP A 182 -7.60 -26.62 4.88
CA ASP A 182 -7.91 -25.44 5.72
C ASP A 182 -8.63 -25.76 7.04
N SER A 183 -7.84 -25.71 8.12
CA SER A 183 -8.24 -25.93 9.53
C SER A 183 -9.30 -24.98 10.12
N THR A 184 -9.95 -24.16 9.30
CA THR A 184 -11.12 -23.37 9.66
C THR A 184 -12.45 -23.97 9.18
N ILE A 185 -12.41 -24.90 8.22
CA ILE A 185 -13.57 -25.57 7.61
C ILE A 185 -13.67 -26.99 8.17
N SER A 186 -14.54 -27.25 9.16
CA SER A 186 -14.73 -28.60 9.72
C SER A 186 -16.04 -28.76 10.50
N PRO A 187 -16.56 -29.98 10.76
CA PRO A 187 -17.84 -30.20 11.47
C PRO A 187 -17.97 -29.68 12.93
N ASN A 188 -16.99 -28.93 13.47
CA ASN A 188 -17.12 -28.15 14.70
C ASN A 188 -16.90 -26.63 14.51
N ALA A 189 -16.69 -26.16 13.28
CA ALA A 189 -16.54 -24.75 12.94
C ALA A 189 -17.82 -23.95 13.26
N SER A 190 -17.84 -22.67 12.89
CA SER A 190 -18.98 -21.80 13.12
C SER A 190 -19.08 -20.81 11.98
N GLU A 191 -20.13 -20.99 11.18
CA GLU A 191 -20.46 -20.22 9.97
C GLU A 191 -20.00 -18.75 10.01
N SER A 192 -19.28 -18.40 8.96
CA SER A 192 -19.08 -17.05 8.46
C SER A 192 -20.09 -16.77 7.35
N CYS A 193 -20.23 -15.52 6.90
CA CYS A 193 -20.85 -15.25 5.60
C CYS A 193 -19.70 -15.21 4.57
N ASN A 194 -19.37 -16.35 3.97
CA ASN A 194 -18.25 -16.51 3.02
C ASN A 194 -18.61 -17.36 1.80
N GLU A 195 -19.87 -17.78 1.66
CA GLU A 195 -20.37 -18.68 0.61
C GLU A 195 -19.75 -20.11 0.66
N ILE A 196 -19.19 -20.50 1.82
CA ILE A 196 -18.63 -21.83 2.12
C ILE A 196 -19.45 -22.47 3.26
N ASP A 197 -19.64 -23.80 3.21
CA ASP A 197 -20.20 -24.57 4.33
C ASP A 197 -19.10 -24.82 5.38
N ASP A 198 -18.71 -23.77 6.12
CA ASP A 198 -17.62 -23.81 7.13
C ASP A 198 -17.79 -25.02 8.08
N ASN A 199 -19.02 -25.37 8.44
CA ASN A 199 -19.33 -26.48 9.36
C ASN A 199 -19.67 -27.83 8.68
N CYS A 200 -19.42 -27.99 7.38
CA CYS A 200 -19.61 -29.22 6.59
C CYS A 200 -20.96 -29.94 6.83
N ASN A 201 -22.08 -29.22 6.88
CA ASN A 201 -23.41 -29.78 7.19
C ASN A 201 -24.32 -30.02 5.96
N GLY A 202 -24.00 -29.42 4.80
CA GLY A 202 -24.75 -29.51 3.54
C GLY A 202 -25.74 -28.36 3.28
N GLU A 203 -25.70 -27.32 4.09
CA GLU A 203 -26.33 -25.99 3.89
C GLU A 203 -25.17 -24.93 3.86
N ILE A 204 -25.38 -23.66 3.46
CA ILE A 204 -24.31 -22.62 3.34
C ILE A 204 -24.71 -21.30 4.06
N ASP A 205 -23.80 -20.76 4.87
CA ASP A 205 -23.93 -19.55 5.71
C ASP A 205 -25.04 -19.64 6.81
N GLU A 206 -25.35 -20.81 7.37
CA GLU A 206 -26.59 -21.02 8.13
C GLU A 206 -26.69 -20.31 9.50
N GLY A 207 -27.61 -19.34 9.57
CA GLY A 207 -27.97 -18.69 10.82
C GLY A 207 -27.01 -17.59 11.25
N VAL A 208 -25.98 -17.30 10.44
CA VAL A 208 -25.36 -15.99 10.35
C VAL A 208 -26.09 -15.09 9.36
N SER A 209 -25.80 -13.80 9.46
CA SER A 209 -26.24 -12.75 8.56
C SER A 209 -25.51 -11.48 8.95
N LEU A 210 -24.81 -10.87 8.01
CA LEU A 210 -24.25 -9.53 8.16
C LEU A 210 -25.37 -8.49 8.20
N ALA A 211 -25.10 -7.39 8.89
CA ALA A 211 -25.97 -6.23 8.93
C ALA A 211 -25.58 -5.28 7.80
N PHE A 212 -26.55 -4.94 6.96
CA PHE A 212 -26.40 -3.95 5.91
C PHE A 212 -27.37 -2.79 6.13
N TYR A 213 -26.94 -1.58 5.85
CA TYR A 213 -27.63 -0.31 6.13
C TYR A 213 -27.87 0.38 4.80
N ALA A 214 -29.04 1.00 4.60
CA ALA A 214 -29.35 1.62 3.32
C ALA A 214 -28.36 2.74 3.01
N ASP A 215 -27.92 2.78 1.75
CA ASP A 215 -27.06 3.81 1.17
C ASP A 215 -27.86 4.41 0.00
N LEU A 216 -28.42 5.60 0.21
CA LEU A 216 -29.37 6.25 -0.70
C LEU A 216 -28.72 7.24 -1.67
N ASP A 217 -27.53 7.76 -1.36
CA ASP A 217 -26.78 8.72 -2.19
C ASP A 217 -25.52 8.14 -2.85
N GLY A 218 -24.98 7.04 -2.34
CA GLY A 218 -23.94 6.21 -2.96
C GLY A 218 -22.54 6.33 -2.36
N ASP A 219 -22.39 6.87 -1.15
CA ASP A 219 -21.09 7.23 -0.56
C ASP A 219 -20.33 6.09 0.17
N SER A 220 -20.92 4.89 0.25
CA SER A 220 -20.43 3.71 0.98
C SER A 220 -20.65 3.70 2.51
N TYR A 221 -21.34 4.69 3.06
CA TYR A 221 -21.91 4.72 4.42
C TYR A 221 -23.45 4.62 4.34
N GLY A 222 -24.14 4.40 5.46
CA GLY A 222 -25.59 4.21 5.42
C GLY A 222 -26.34 4.20 6.76
N ASP A 223 -27.65 4.51 6.70
CA ASP A 223 -28.50 4.80 7.86
C ASP A 223 -28.59 3.64 8.86
N ALA A 224 -28.01 3.86 10.05
CA ALA A 224 -28.11 2.99 11.23
C ALA A 224 -29.54 2.57 11.62
N THR A 225 -30.57 3.29 11.16
CA THR A 225 -32.00 2.99 11.39
C THR A 225 -32.67 2.17 10.29
N ASN A 226 -32.06 2.05 9.11
CA ASN A 226 -32.60 1.39 7.91
C ASN A 226 -31.86 0.08 7.57
N ILE A 227 -31.87 -0.85 8.54
CA ILE A 227 -31.10 -2.11 8.52
C ILE A 227 -31.80 -3.29 7.84
N VAL A 228 -31.06 -4.01 7.00
CA VAL A 228 -31.35 -5.32 6.39
C VAL A 228 -30.33 -6.37 6.89
N TYR A 229 -30.71 -7.64 6.85
CA TYR A 229 -29.84 -8.77 7.18
C TYR A 229 -29.74 -9.73 5.99
N ALA A 230 -28.51 -10.02 5.54
CA ALA A 230 -28.17 -10.92 4.43
C ALA A 230 -26.73 -11.45 4.61
N CYS A 231 -26.20 -12.27 3.70
CA CYS A 231 -24.75 -12.54 3.63
C CYS A 231 -24.09 -11.77 2.48
N THR A 232 -24.71 -11.75 1.29
CA THR A 232 -24.31 -10.89 0.17
C THR A 232 -24.86 -9.47 0.30
N LEU A 233 -24.11 -8.49 -0.22
CA LEU A 233 -24.41 -7.06 -0.21
C LEU A 233 -25.70 -6.74 -1.00
N PRO A 234 -26.79 -6.27 -0.36
CA PRO A 234 -27.99 -5.88 -1.07
C PRO A 234 -27.75 -4.58 -1.86
N SER A 235 -28.20 -4.51 -3.11
CA SER A 235 -28.09 -3.28 -3.92
C SER A 235 -28.80 -2.09 -3.25
N GLY A 236 -28.08 -0.98 -3.06
CA GLY A 236 -28.53 0.20 -2.29
C GLY A 236 -28.35 0.06 -0.77
N TYR A 237 -27.43 -0.79 -0.32
CA TYR A 237 -27.06 -0.97 1.09
C TYR A 237 -25.55 -1.23 1.23
N VAL A 238 -24.98 -0.88 2.39
CA VAL A 238 -23.56 -1.01 2.75
C VAL A 238 -23.37 -1.65 4.12
N GLN A 239 -22.15 -2.06 4.49
CA GLN A 239 -21.87 -2.56 5.85
C GLN A 239 -21.61 -1.44 6.88
N ASN A 240 -21.23 -0.24 6.43
CA ASN A 240 -20.80 0.82 7.33
C ASN A 240 -22.03 1.58 7.87
N THR A 241 -22.22 1.54 9.20
CA THR A 241 -23.45 1.98 9.89
C THR A 241 -23.43 3.46 10.27
N SER A 242 -22.42 4.20 9.80
CA SER A 242 -21.90 5.36 10.53
C SER A 242 -22.27 6.71 9.92
N ASP A 243 -23.05 6.69 8.85
CA ASP A 243 -23.65 7.87 8.21
C ASP A 243 -24.64 8.58 9.15
N CYS A 244 -24.64 9.91 9.10
CA CYS A 244 -25.56 10.77 9.84
C CYS A 244 -26.58 11.52 8.95
N ASN A 245 -26.50 11.42 7.62
CA ASN A 245 -27.42 12.01 6.65
C ASN A 245 -27.47 11.29 5.26
N ASP A 246 -27.99 10.04 5.20
CA ASP A 246 -28.45 9.17 4.07
C ASP A 246 -29.25 9.85 2.91
N ASN A 247 -28.81 11.00 2.42
CA ASN A 247 -29.37 11.85 1.36
C ASN A 247 -28.32 12.83 0.76
N ASP A 248 -27.08 12.88 1.25
CA ASP A 248 -26.05 13.89 0.93
C ASP A 248 -24.64 13.30 1.14
N SER A 249 -24.03 12.84 0.05
CA SER A 249 -22.78 12.03 -0.03
C SER A 249 -21.48 12.76 0.39
N LEU A 250 -21.60 13.78 1.23
CA LEU A 250 -20.52 14.62 1.76
C LEU A 250 -20.59 14.70 3.31
N ILE A 251 -21.56 14.03 3.95
CA ILE A 251 -21.83 14.09 5.38
C ILE A 251 -21.75 12.66 5.95
N ASN A 252 -20.52 12.16 6.09
CA ASN A 252 -20.19 10.81 6.55
C ASN A 252 -18.81 10.78 7.24
N PRO A 253 -18.45 9.74 8.04
CA PRO A 253 -17.13 9.65 8.71
C PRO A 253 -15.85 9.48 7.87
N ALA A 254 -15.86 9.81 6.58
CA ALA A 254 -14.66 10.17 5.82
C ALA A 254 -14.86 11.44 4.95
N GLY A 255 -15.96 12.16 5.15
CA GLY A 255 -16.15 13.52 4.65
C GLY A 255 -15.19 14.49 5.33
N ASP A 256 -14.77 15.49 4.57
CA ASP A 256 -14.02 16.62 5.11
C ASP A 256 -14.96 17.50 5.95
N GLU A 257 -14.58 17.78 7.21
CA GLU A 257 -15.30 18.76 8.04
C GLU A 257 -15.09 20.18 7.49
N TYR A 258 -16.16 20.98 7.48
CA TYR A 258 -16.14 22.38 7.01
C TYR A 258 -16.83 23.30 8.03
N CYS A 259 -16.41 24.57 8.06
CA CYS A 259 -16.93 25.61 8.96
C CYS A 259 -18.33 26.15 8.57
N ASP A 260 -19.29 25.28 8.22
CA ASP A 260 -20.61 25.65 7.72
C ASP A 260 -21.78 25.50 8.73
N GLY A 261 -21.52 24.88 9.89
CA GLY A 261 -22.49 24.62 10.95
C GLY A 261 -23.24 23.28 10.85
N VAL A 262 -22.74 22.33 10.06
CA VAL A 262 -23.13 20.90 10.02
C VAL A 262 -22.00 20.04 10.64
N ASP A 263 -22.30 18.78 10.92
CA ASP A 263 -21.44 17.75 11.53
C ASP A 263 -21.10 16.79 10.38
N ASN A 264 -20.04 17.09 9.60
CA ASN A 264 -19.83 16.48 8.28
C ASN A 264 -19.03 15.18 8.36
N ASP A 265 -18.14 15.03 9.35
CA ASP A 265 -17.45 13.76 9.66
C ASP A 265 -18.25 12.87 10.65
N CYS A 266 -19.44 13.32 11.06
CA CYS A 266 -20.37 12.62 11.96
C CYS A 266 -19.75 12.19 13.32
N ASP A 267 -18.67 12.84 13.77
CA ASP A 267 -18.02 12.64 15.08
C ASP A 267 -18.95 13.00 16.26
N GLY A 268 -19.77 14.04 16.07
CA GLY A 268 -20.76 14.52 17.04
C GLY A 268 -20.41 15.82 17.79
N GLU A 269 -19.25 16.43 17.54
CA GLU A 269 -19.06 17.89 17.68
C GLU A 269 -19.52 18.61 16.38
N VAL A 270 -19.18 19.90 16.16
CA VAL A 270 -19.60 20.73 15.00
C VAL A 270 -18.61 21.89 14.82
N ASP A 271 -18.20 22.22 13.60
CA ASP A 271 -17.24 23.28 13.27
C ASP A 271 -15.88 23.05 13.99
N GLU A 272 -15.31 21.85 13.86
CA GLU A 272 -14.08 21.40 14.56
C GLU A 272 -12.84 22.25 14.26
N ALA A 273 -11.82 22.17 15.15
CA ALA A 273 -10.59 22.97 15.02
C ALA A 273 -9.65 22.49 13.89
N PHE A 274 -10.02 21.40 13.22
CA PHE A 274 -9.30 20.77 12.11
C PHE A 274 -10.08 20.78 10.79
N ALA A 275 -11.23 21.47 10.72
CA ALA A 275 -12.01 21.62 9.49
C ALA A 275 -11.15 22.19 8.34
N VAL A 276 -11.43 21.78 7.10
CA VAL A 276 -10.56 22.04 5.93
C VAL A 276 -10.47 23.53 5.56
N ASP A 277 -11.47 24.34 5.91
CA ASP A 277 -11.45 25.80 5.81
C ASP A 277 -11.24 26.54 7.15
N ALA A 278 -10.88 25.83 8.23
CA ALA A 278 -10.53 26.45 9.50
C ALA A 278 -9.25 27.28 9.37
N VAL A 279 -9.30 28.51 9.87
CA VAL A 279 -8.22 29.50 9.70
C VAL A 279 -7.30 29.46 10.91
N VAL A 280 -5.99 29.60 10.69
CA VAL A 280 -5.01 29.79 11.77
C VAL A 280 -5.10 31.23 12.27
N PHE A 281 -5.33 31.41 13.57
CA PHE A 281 -5.24 32.69 14.25
C PHE A 281 -4.04 32.72 15.21
N TYR A 282 -3.53 33.90 15.49
CA TYR A 282 -2.25 34.15 16.17
C TYR A 282 -2.50 35.04 17.40
N GLU A 283 -1.90 34.72 18.56
CA GLU A 283 -2.18 35.42 19.83
C GLU A 283 -1.83 36.92 19.71
N ASP A 284 -2.78 37.81 20.07
CA ASP A 284 -2.65 39.28 20.10
C ASP A 284 -2.79 39.74 21.56
N ASN A 285 -1.71 39.57 22.34
CA ASN A 285 -1.72 39.76 23.80
C ASN A 285 -1.59 41.24 24.23
N ASP A 286 -1.20 42.15 23.34
CA ASP A 286 -1.21 43.60 23.61
C ASP A 286 -2.37 44.40 22.95
N SER A 287 -3.12 43.76 22.03
CA SER A 287 -4.34 44.23 21.37
C SER A 287 -4.15 45.28 20.28
N ASP A 288 -3.27 45.01 19.31
CA ASP A 288 -2.89 45.96 18.26
C ASP A 288 -3.13 45.50 16.80
N THR A 289 -3.69 44.29 16.65
CA THR A 289 -4.14 43.60 15.41
C THR A 289 -3.07 42.98 14.52
N PHE A 290 -1.90 42.68 15.09
CA PHE A 290 -0.95 41.70 14.58
C PHE A 290 -0.80 40.62 15.67
N GLY A 291 -0.34 39.42 15.33
CA GLY A 291 -0.31 38.30 16.27
C GLY A 291 0.92 37.41 16.11
N ASN A 292 1.23 36.71 17.19
CA ASN A 292 2.47 35.99 17.40
C ASN A 292 2.58 34.70 16.55
N PRO A 293 3.56 34.56 15.63
CA PRO A 293 3.71 33.37 14.79
C PRO A 293 4.09 32.10 15.57
N ASP A 294 4.69 32.23 16.76
CA ASP A 294 4.99 31.12 17.66
C ASP A 294 3.80 30.71 18.56
N SER A 295 2.69 31.48 18.59
CA SER A 295 1.51 31.23 19.45
C SER A 295 0.21 31.13 18.64
N ILE A 296 0.05 30.01 17.95
CA ILE A 296 -1.06 29.74 17.01
C ILE A 296 -2.28 29.06 17.65
N MET A 297 -3.46 29.27 17.06
CA MET A 297 -4.72 28.58 17.34
C MET A 297 -5.59 28.51 16.07
N THR A 298 -5.78 27.31 15.52
CA THR A 298 -6.72 27.07 14.41
C THR A 298 -8.17 27.10 14.90
N ALA A 299 -9.07 27.74 14.16
CA ALA A 299 -10.50 27.79 14.46
C ALA A 299 -11.36 28.19 13.25
N CYS A 300 -12.66 27.87 13.28
CA CYS A 300 -13.63 28.40 12.31
C CYS A 300 -14.01 29.88 12.53
N THR A 301 -13.70 30.49 13.69
CA THR A 301 -13.97 31.93 13.95
C THR A 301 -12.93 32.55 14.88
N GLU A 302 -12.60 33.83 14.65
CA GLU A 302 -11.64 34.68 15.39
C GLU A 302 -11.73 34.48 16.93
N PRO A 303 -10.78 33.76 17.56
CA PRO A 303 -10.77 33.52 18.99
C PRO A 303 -10.52 34.82 19.78
N GLN A 304 -11.12 34.95 20.97
CA GLN A 304 -11.12 36.24 21.69
C GLN A 304 -9.75 36.60 22.31
N GLY A 305 -8.89 37.23 21.52
CA GLY A 305 -7.49 37.55 21.84
C GLY A 305 -6.49 36.97 20.83
N TYR A 306 -6.96 36.57 19.64
CA TYR A 306 -6.17 36.10 18.52
C TYR A 306 -6.64 36.83 17.24
N VAL A 307 -5.78 36.96 16.24
CA VAL A 307 -6.05 37.62 14.94
C VAL A 307 -5.53 36.81 13.76
N ASP A 308 -5.99 37.10 12.54
CA ASP A 308 -5.68 36.36 11.31
C ASP A 308 -4.37 36.78 10.62
N ASN A 309 -3.60 37.68 11.24
CA ASN A 309 -2.29 38.12 10.76
C ASN A 309 -1.18 37.69 11.73
N ASN A 310 -0.12 37.07 11.21
CA ASN A 310 0.95 36.41 11.95
C ASN A 310 2.27 37.20 12.00
N ASP A 311 2.28 38.45 11.56
CA ASP A 311 3.51 39.16 11.21
C ASP A 311 4.16 39.91 12.41
N ASP A 312 3.74 39.63 13.65
CA ASP A 312 4.26 40.29 14.85
C ASP A 312 5.54 39.62 15.39
N CYS A 313 6.58 40.43 15.66
CA CYS A 313 7.86 39.99 16.21
C CYS A 313 8.11 40.37 17.69
N ASP A 314 7.22 41.14 18.35
CA ASP A 314 7.17 41.37 19.81
C ASP A 314 5.74 41.66 20.30
N ASP A 315 4.91 40.61 20.33
CA ASP A 315 3.50 40.51 20.83
C ASP A 315 3.29 40.94 22.32
N ASN A 316 4.24 41.69 22.89
CA ASN A 316 4.14 42.34 24.19
C ASN A 316 4.31 43.88 24.09
N ASN A 317 4.37 44.44 22.88
CA ASN A 317 4.89 45.77 22.58
C ASN A 317 4.33 46.43 21.29
N ALA A 318 3.01 46.69 21.26
CA ALA A 318 2.10 47.44 20.34
C ALA A 318 2.60 48.63 19.47
N VAL A 319 3.84 48.58 19.02
CA VAL A 319 4.59 49.53 18.18
C VAL A 319 5.67 48.83 17.35
N VAL A 320 6.04 47.59 17.70
CA VAL A 320 6.96 46.69 16.98
C VAL A 320 6.12 45.77 16.10
N LYS A 321 6.05 46.04 14.78
CA LYS A 321 5.12 45.36 13.83
C LYS A 321 5.30 45.85 12.38
N PRO A 322 4.76 45.13 11.37
CA PRO A 322 4.85 45.49 9.95
C PRO A 322 4.47 46.93 9.61
N GLY A 323 5.41 47.64 8.98
CA GLY A 323 5.23 49.05 8.64
C GLY A 323 5.11 49.95 9.88
N GLY A 324 5.77 49.55 10.96
CA GLY A 324 6.02 50.32 12.16
C GLY A 324 6.90 51.53 11.89
N ALA A 325 7.82 51.83 12.80
CA ALA A 325 8.78 52.90 12.60
C ALA A 325 10.10 52.54 13.25
N GLU A 326 11.00 51.97 12.45
CA GLU A 326 12.33 51.52 12.88
C GLU A 326 13.10 52.60 13.65
N TYR A 327 13.80 52.25 14.73
CA TYR A 327 14.72 53.13 15.47
C TYR A 327 16.09 52.48 15.61
N CYS A 328 17.19 53.22 15.36
CA CYS A 328 18.56 52.76 15.65
C CYS A 328 18.72 52.39 17.15
N ASN A 329 18.49 51.13 17.49
CA ASN A 329 18.31 50.65 18.85
C ASN A 329 18.86 49.21 19.06
N GLY A 330 19.00 48.43 17.98
CA GLY A 330 19.48 47.04 17.99
C GLY A 330 18.39 45.95 18.09
N TYR A 331 17.15 46.27 17.73
CA TYR A 331 16.01 45.38 17.55
C TYR A 331 15.34 45.72 16.21
N ASP A 332 14.70 44.74 15.57
CA ASP A 332 13.78 44.94 14.44
C ASP A 332 12.47 45.49 15.03
N ASP A 333 12.19 46.78 14.89
CA ASP A 333 10.96 47.45 15.39
C ASP A 333 9.84 47.49 14.32
N ASP A 334 10.07 46.98 13.11
CA ASP A 334 9.09 47.02 12.00
C ASP A 334 8.79 45.62 11.41
N CYS A 335 9.43 44.57 11.95
CA CYS A 335 9.27 43.15 11.65
C CYS A 335 9.54 42.77 10.18
N ASN A 336 10.41 43.51 9.48
CA ASN A 336 10.78 43.20 8.09
C ASN A 336 11.90 42.15 7.95
N GLY A 337 12.55 41.73 9.04
CA GLY A 337 13.66 40.79 9.05
C GLY A 337 15.05 41.44 8.95
N LEU A 338 15.11 42.77 8.95
CA LEU A 338 16.33 43.57 9.07
C LEU A 338 16.35 44.26 10.45
N VAL A 339 17.53 44.63 10.93
CA VAL A 339 17.71 45.35 12.20
C VAL A 339 18.47 46.64 11.91
N ASP A 340 17.96 47.77 12.39
CA ASP A 340 18.56 49.09 12.26
C ASP A 340 18.74 49.55 10.77
N GLU A 341 17.77 49.30 9.86
CA GLU A 341 17.98 49.48 8.40
C GLU A 341 17.94 50.94 7.85
N GLU A 342 18.10 51.11 6.52
CA GLU A 342 18.26 52.40 5.84
C GLU A 342 16.97 53.26 5.84
N GLY A 343 16.73 53.89 6.98
CA GLY A 343 15.54 54.70 7.27
C GLY A 343 15.33 54.92 8.77
N ALA A 344 15.91 54.04 9.59
CA ALA A 344 15.77 54.00 11.04
C ALA A 344 15.92 55.37 11.72
N VAL A 345 14.98 55.68 12.63
CA VAL A 345 14.79 56.96 13.32
C VAL A 345 15.85 57.18 14.40
N GLY A 346 17.08 57.42 13.94
CA GLY A 346 18.26 57.67 14.77
C GLY A 346 19.56 57.77 13.99
N GLY A 347 19.57 57.40 12.70
CA GLY A 347 20.78 57.33 11.89
C GLY A 347 21.52 58.67 11.73
N ILE A 348 22.80 58.59 11.42
CA ILE A 348 23.64 59.74 11.10
C ILE A 348 24.14 59.62 9.66
N PRO A 349 24.34 60.74 8.95
CA PRO A 349 24.84 60.69 7.58
C PRO A 349 26.31 60.28 7.55
N PHE A 350 26.59 59.33 6.67
CA PHE A 350 27.92 58.98 6.18
C PHE A 350 27.98 59.27 4.68
N TYR A 351 29.15 59.63 4.19
CA TYR A 351 29.38 60.18 2.86
C TYR A 351 30.38 59.27 2.15
N PRO A 352 30.17 58.82 0.89
CA PRO A 352 31.07 57.87 0.25
C PRO A 352 32.49 58.44 0.10
N ASP A 353 33.49 57.56 0.10
CA ASP A 353 34.94 57.81 0.00
C ASP A 353 35.46 56.83 -1.07
N PHE A 354 35.28 57.21 -2.34
CA PHE A 354 35.43 56.37 -3.52
C PHE A 354 36.88 56.29 -4.04
N ASP A 355 37.72 57.32 -3.78
CA ASP A 355 39.15 57.31 -4.13
C ASP A 355 40.11 56.99 -2.97
N GLY A 356 39.72 57.25 -1.72
CA GLY A 356 40.49 56.95 -0.50
C GLY A 356 41.24 58.12 0.15
N ASP A 357 40.97 59.38 -0.23
CA ASP A 357 41.56 60.58 0.39
C ASP A 357 41.19 60.76 1.90
N THR A 358 40.01 60.30 2.32
CA THR A 358 39.36 60.39 3.65
C THR A 358 38.44 61.58 3.97
N TYR A 359 38.14 62.45 3.00
CA TYR A 359 36.86 63.17 2.90
C TYR A 359 35.83 62.30 2.12
N GLY A 360 34.67 62.87 1.77
CA GLY A 360 33.66 62.16 0.98
C GLY A 360 32.48 63.02 0.51
N ASP A 361 31.77 62.56 -0.54
CA ASP A 361 30.72 63.31 -1.26
C ASP A 361 29.58 63.79 -0.36
N GLY A 362 29.49 65.11 -0.18
CA GLY A 362 28.47 65.78 0.63
C GLY A 362 27.03 65.70 0.09
N ASP A 363 26.83 65.45 -1.21
CA ASP A 363 25.52 65.40 -1.88
C ASP A 363 24.88 64.00 -1.91
N SER A 364 25.65 62.92 -1.66
CA SER A 364 25.16 61.53 -1.60
C SER A 364 25.20 60.87 -0.19
N PRO A 365 24.70 61.50 0.89
CA PRO A 365 24.77 60.92 2.23
C PRO A 365 23.84 59.72 2.45
N THR A 366 24.41 58.54 2.66
CA THR A 366 23.70 57.38 3.24
C THR A 366 23.50 57.61 4.74
N VAL A 367 22.26 57.57 5.21
CA VAL A 367 21.92 57.72 6.64
C VAL A 367 21.83 56.34 7.26
N SER A 368 22.80 55.99 8.11
CA SER A 368 22.88 54.67 8.75
C SER A 368 23.14 54.77 10.25
N CYS A 369 22.83 53.69 10.97
CA CYS A 369 23.15 53.53 12.39
C CYS A 369 24.65 53.17 12.61
N SER A 370 25.40 52.79 11.56
CA SER A 370 26.85 52.53 11.61
C SER A 370 27.57 52.95 10.32
N GLN A 371 28.91 53.11 10.37
CA GLN A 371 29.70 53.57 9.22
C GLN A 371 29.85 52.44 8.17
N PRO A 372 29.35 52.60 6.93
CA PRO A 372 29.55 51.62 5.87
C PRO A 372 31.02 51.56 5.40
N ASP A 373 31.44 50.42 4.82
CA ASP A 373 32.74 50.31 4.16
C ASP A 373 32.75 51.16 2.88
N GLY A 374 33.77 52.00 2.70
CA GLY A 374 33.86 52.96 1.60
C GLY A 374 33.09 54.27 1.83
N PHE A 375 32.80 54.62 3.09
CA PHE A 375 32.16 55.88 3.49
C PHE A 375 32.85 56.48 4.73
N VAL A 376 32.84 57.81 4.86
CA VAL A 376 33.39 58.59 5.98
C VAL A 376 32.34 59.52 6.64
N VAL A 377 32.81 60.36 7.57
CA VAL A 377 31.97 61.29 8.37
C VAL A 377 32.25 62.77 8.09
N ASP A 378 33.16 63.09 7.17
CA ASP A 378 33.60 64.47 6.88
C ASP A 378 33.24 64.83 5.43
N SER A 379 32.12 65.54 5.27
CA SER A 379 31.37 65.73 4.03
C SER A 379 31.84 66.91 3.17
N GLN A 380 33.15 67.12 3.12
CA GLN A 380 33.76 68.34 2.57
C GLN A 380 34.54 68.05 1.28
N ASP A 381 34.38 66.87 0.70
CA ASP A 381 34.88 66.60 -0.64
C ASP A 381 33.98 67.27 -1.68
N CYS A 382 34.60 67.72 -2.77
CA CYS A 382 33.96 68.30 -3.94
C CYS A 382 34.21 67.50 -5.23
N ASN A 383 35.11 66.52 -5.24
CA ASN A 383 35.30 65.55 -6.32
C ASN A 383 35.89 64.22 -5.81
N ASP A 384 35.04 63.42 -5.16
CA ASP A 384 35.21 62.07 -4.57
C ASP A 384 35.65 60.96 -5.59
N ASN A 385 36.43 61.32 -6.60
CA ASN A 385 36.93 60.43 -7.66
C ASN A 385 38.38 60.78 -8.11
N ASP A 386 39.07 61.74 -7.47
CA ASP A 386 40.41 62.22 -7.84
C ASP A 386 41.24 62.63 -6.59
N ASP A 387 42.21 61.78 -6.18
CA ASP A 387 42.96 61.90 -4.90
C ASP A 387 43.94 63.11 -4.79
N ASP A 388 43.88 64.05 -5.73
CA ASP A 388 44.54 65.36 -5.71
C ASP A 388 43.56 66.55 -5.44
N VAL A 389 42.22 66.35 -5.42
CA VAL A 389 41.17 67.38 -5.19
C VAL A 389 40.52 67.23 -3.80
N PHE A 390 40.74 68.16 -2.87
CA PHE A 390 40.21 68.09 -1.50
C PHE A 390 40.42 69.41 -0.72
N PRO A 391 39.70 69.64 0.41
CA PRO A 391 39.86 70.81 1.29
C PRO A 391 41.29 71.28 1.59
N GLY A 392 41.76 72.28 0.85
CA GLY A 392 43.08 72.90 0.98
C GLY A 392 44.21 72.35 0.10
N ALA A 393 43.90 71.85 -1.10
CA ALA A 393 44.87 71.60 -2.19
C ALA A 393 45.41 72.91 -2.82
N PRO A 394 45.89 72.94 -4.10
CA PRO A 394 46.36 74.20 -4.70
C PRO A 394 46.06 74.41 -6.21
N GLU A 395 44.97 75.11 -6.51
CA GLU A 395 44.47 75.58 -7.82
C GLU A 395 45.40 75.54 -9.05
N LEU A 396 44.95 74.82 -10.08
CA LEU A 396 45.45 74.81 -11.45
C LEU A 396 44.45 75.49 -12.42
N CYS A 397 44.72 75.47 -13.73
CA CYS A 397 43.71 75.81 -14.75
C CYS A 397 43.09 74.52 -15.33
N ASN A 398 42.47 73.71 -14.48
CA ASN A 398 41.75 72.48 -14.83
C ASN A 398 40.23 72.69 -14.88
N GLY A 399 39.67 73.67 -14.16
CA GLY A 399 38.22 73.86 -14.02
C GLY A 399 37.58 72.98 -12.95
N GLU A 400 38.39 72.43 -12.04
CA GLU A 400 37.98 71.72 -10.83
C GLU A 400 38.26 72.65 -9.62
N ASP A 401 37.48 72.58 -8.54
CA ASP A 401 37.73 73.33 -7.30
C ASP A 401 38.76 72.56 -6.47
N ASP A 402 40.05 72.58 -6.88
CA ASP A 402 41.09 71.71 -6.30
C ASP A 402 41.10 71.79 -4.75
N ASP A 403 40.93 73.01 -4.20
CA ASP A 403 40.98 73.37 -2.78
C ASP A 403 39.62 73.25 -2.03
N CYS A 404 38.51 73.00 -2.74
CA CYS A 404 37.11 72.93 -2.25
C CYS A 404 36.67 74.16 -1.42
N ASP A 405 36.86 75.38 -1.95
CA ASP A 405 36.61 76.69 -1.28
C ASP A 405 35.39 77.46 -1.84
N ASP A 406 34.66 76.88 -2.82
CA ASP A 406 33.57 77.45 -3.66
C ASP A 406 34.07 78.43 -4.77
N GLU A 407 35.38 78.60 -4.99
CA GLU A 407 35.96 79.55 -5.97
C GLU A 407 37.06 78.90 -6.88
N PRO A 408 36.72 77.90 -7.73
CA PRO A 408 37.67 77.19 -8.61
C PRO A 408 38.53 78.10 -9.51
N ASP A 409 39.78 77.68 -9.75
CA ASP A 409 40.81 78.34 -10.56
C ASP A 409 41.27 79.74 -9.99
N GLU A 410 41.10 80.06 -8.70
CA GLU A 410 41.49 81.38 -8.11
C GLU A 410 43.02 81.57 -7.96
N GLU A 411 43.53 82.76 -8.34
CA GLU A 411 44.97 83.06 -8.52
C GLU A 411 45.78 82.00 -9.32
N ALA A 412 45.11 81.07 -10.01
CA ALA A 412 45.69 79.85 -10.60
C ALA A 412 46.79 80.08 -11.64
N ILE A 413 47.72 79.13 -11.70
CA ILE A 413 49.12 79.46 -11.96
C ILE A 413 49.56 79.51 -13.44
N ASP A 414 48.69 79.17 -14.40
CA ASP A 414 49.04 79.09 -15.84
C ASP A 414 48.06 79.71 -16.87
N GLY A 415 47.06 80.49 -16.44
CA GLY A 415 45.94 80.94 -17.28
C GLY A 415 46.19 82.02 -18.39
N PRO A 416 45.32 82.06 -19.45
CA PRO A 416 45.36 82.99 -20.59
C PRO A 416 44.87 84.44 -20.33
N MET A 417 44.61 85.21 -21.40
CA MET A 417 44.39 86.68 -21.41
C MET A 417 43.12 87.05 -22.21
N PHE A 418 42.33 88.01 -21.71
CA PHE A 418 41.00 88.38 -22.26
C PHE A 418 40.83 89.92 -22.41
N TYR A 419 39.83 90.38 -23.19
CA TYR A 419 39.58 91.79 -23.60
C TYR A 419 38.19 92.30 -23.20
N LEU A 420 38.03 93.51 -22.67
CA LEU A 420 36.75 94.00 -22.11
C LEU A 420 35.59 93.94 -23.15
N ASP A 421 34.49 93.31 -22.75
CA ASP A 421 33.23 93.11 -23.49
C ASP A 421 32.12 93.65 -22.57
N SER A 422 31.42 94.71 -22.99
CA SER A 422 30.50 95.46 -22.12
C SER A 422 29.02 95.15 -22.33
N ASP A 423 28.69 94.20 -23.21
CA ASP A 423 27.30 93.76 -23.48
C ASP A 423 27.10 92.25 -23.49
N GLY A 424 28.15 91.44 -23.63
CA GLY A 424 28.11 89.99 -23.65
C GLY A 424 27.95 89.38 -25.04
N ASP A 425 28.26 90.11 -26.13
CA ASP A 425 28.19 89.57 -27.50
C ASP A 425 29.25 88.48 -27.81
N GLY A 426 30.30 88.38 -26.98
CA GLY A 426 31.39 87.42 -27.10
C GLY A 426 32.65 87.94 -27.82
N TYR A 427 32.71 89.22 -28.20
CA TYR A 427 33.81 89.85 -28.93
C TYR A 427 34.29 91.15 -28.27
N GLY A 428 35.53 91.16 -27.79
CA GLY A 428 36.01 92.19 -26.87
C GLY A 428 36.61 93.44 -27.53
N LEU A 429 36.42 94.57 -26.86
CA LEU A 429 37.04 95.85 -27.18
C LEU A 429 38.54 95.83 -26.81
N ASN A 430 39.40 95.63 -27.83
CA ASN A 430 40.86 95.36 -27.75
C ASN A 430 41.80 96.39 -27.06
N THR A 431 41.32 97.19 -26.12
CA THR A 431 42.10 98.22 -25.38
C THR A 431 42.06 98.14 -23.85
N SER A 432 41.32 97.19 -23.27
CA SER A 432 41.31 96.83 -21.83
C SER A 432 41.44 95.31 -21.68
N THR A 433 42.22 94.80 -20.72
CA THR A 433 42.53 93.35 -20.62
C THR A 433 42.80 92.84 -19.20
N VAL A 434 42.56 91.54 -18.97
CA VAL A 434 42.76 90.79 -17.72
C VAL A 434 43.45 89.42 -17.99
N GLN A 435 44.00 88.77 -16.96
CA GLN A 435 44.57 87.40 -17.01
C GLN A 435 43.86 86.53 -15.95
N ALA A 436 43.43 85.32 -16.33
CA ALA A 436 42.75 84.31 -15.51
C ALA A 436 42.76 82.97 -16.29
N CYS A 437 42.29 81.87 -15.72
CA CYS A 437 42.09 80.61 -16.46
C CYS A 437 40.88 80.73 -17.41
N GLU A 438 39.69 80.92 -16.81
CA GLU A 438 38.43 81.25 -17.46
C GLU A 438 38.35 82.74 -17.89
N GLN A 439 37.35 83.07 -18.72
CA GLN A 439 37.10 84.40 -19.27
C GLN A 439 36.37 85.32 -18.26
N PRO A 440 37.01 86.35 -17.67
CA PRO A 440 36.39 87.07 -16.56
C PRO A 440 35.23 87.96 -16.97
N ASP A 441 34.30 88.14 -16.05
CA ASP A 441 33.01 88.81 -16.24
C ASP A 441 33.12 90.20 -16.91
N GLY A 442 32.46 90.37 -18.06
CA GLY A 442 32.59 91.55 -18.91
C GLY A 442 33.90 91.62 -19.71
N TYR A 443 34.47 90.47 -20.09
CA TYR A 443 35.58 90.34 -21.05
C TYR A 443 35.30 89.17 -22.00
N ALA A 444 35.91 89.20 -23.18
CA ALA A 444 35.85 88.22 -24.26
C ALA A 444 37.25 87.78 -24.73
N GLN A 445 37.37 86.58 -25.29
CA GLN A 445 38.64 86.01 -25.77
C GLN A 445 39.02 86.47 -27.19
N GLU A 446 38.04 86.65 -28.07
CA GLU A 446 38.22 87.15 -29.45
C GLU A 446 38.04 88.68 -29.52
N ASP A 447 38.52 89.33 -30.60
CA ASP A 447 38.36 90.78 -30.82
C ASP A 447 37.62 91.10 -32.13
N GLY A 448 36.57 91.93 -32.10
CA GLY A 448 35.81 92.19 -33.34
C GLY A 448 34.55 93.07 -33.29
N ASP A 449 33.90 93.25 -32.14
CA ASP A 449 32.66 94.04 -31.99
C ASP A 449 32.76 95.48 -32.56
N CYS A 450 31.59 96.06 -32.87
CA CYS A 450 31.45 97.46 -33.25
C CYS A 450 30.50 98.36 -32.41
N ASP A 451 29.71 97.85 -31.46
CA ASP A 451 28.87 98.66 -30.54
C ASP A 451 28.62 98.05 -29.13
N ASP A 452 29.66 97.47 -28.48
CA ASP A 452 30.03 97.26 -27.04
C ASP A 452 29.03 97.79 -25.97
N ALA A 453 27.75 97.46 -26.14
CA ALA A 453 26.54 97.99 -25.47
C ALA A 453 25.21 97.33 -25.95
N ASN A 454 25.23 96.35 -26.87
CA ASN A 454 24.09 95.71 -27.50
C ASN A 454 24.32 94.23 -27.92
N GLU A 455 24.08 93.30 -26.99
CA GLU A 455 24.22 91.82 -27.03
C GLU A 455 23.75 91.07 -28.31
N LEU A 456 22.99 91.73 -29.20
CA LEU A 456 22.43 91.15 -30.42
C LEU A 456 23.22 91.50 -31.70
N VAL A 457 24.30 92.28 -31.62
CA VAL A 457 25.01 92.84 -32.79
C VAL A 457 26.46 92.31 -32.90
N SER A 458 26.61 90.98 -32.97
CA SER A 458 27.91 90.30 -33.01
C SER A 458 28.31 89.83 -34.42
N PRO A 459 29.60 89.59 -34.73
CA PRO A 459 30.05 89.03 -36.02
C PRO A 459 29.44 87.68 -36.47
N THR A 460 28.55 87.06 -35.67
CA THR A 460 28.08 85.69 -35.84
C THR A 460 26.57 85.45 -35.65
N ALA A 461 25.75 86.48 -35.36
CA ALA A 461 24.33 86.27 -35.04
C ALA A 461 23.48 85.66 -36.18
N ASP A 462 22.44 84.91 -35.82
CA ASP A 462 21.43 84.38 -36.74
C ASP A 462 20.26 85.37 -36.93
N GLU A 463 19.83 85.52 -38.19
CA GLU A 463 18.85 86.52 -38.62
C GLU A 463 17.42 86.15 -38.22
N LEU A 464 16.83 86.88 -37.27
CA LEU A 464 15.44 86.69 -36.84
C LEU A 464 14.44 87.33 -37.83
N CYS A 465 13.26 87.73 -37.36
CA CYS A 465 12.28 88.54 -38.10
C CYS A 465 11.93 89.79 -37.28
N ASN A 466 12.97 90.61 -37.05
CA ASN A 466 13.04 91.68 -36.06
C ASN A 466 13.52 93.01 -36.67
N GLY A 467 14.54 92.98 -37.55
CA GLY A 467 14.87 94.09 -38.45
C GLY A 467 16.07 95.00 -38.10
N GLU A 468 17.11 94.51 -37.45
CA GLU A 468 18.40 95.21 -37.22
C GLU A 468 19.59 94.44 -37.88
N ASP A 469 20.80 95.02 -37.91
CA ASP A 469 22.01 94.44 -38.56
C ASP A 469 22.77 93.52 -37.58
N ASP A 470 22.07 92.48 -37.11
CA ASP A 470 22.42 91.69 -35.92
C ASP A 470 23.76 90.92 -36.07
N ASN A 471 24.20 90.64 -37.30
CA ASN A 471 25.42 89.84 -37.54
C ASN A 471 26.69 90.66 -37.89
N CYS A 472 26.68 91.97 -37.60
CA CYS A 472 27.81 92.90 -37.80
C CYS A 472 28.39 92.96 -39.24
N ASN A 473 27.72 92.37 -40.25
CA ASN A 473 28.25 92.22 -41.60
C ASN A 473 27.72 93.28 -42.59
N GLY A 474 26.53 93.85 -42.35
CA GLY A 474 25.92 94.90 -43.15
C GLY A 474 24.51 94.62 -43.71
N LEU A 475 23.74 93.66 -43.18
CA LEU A 475 22.53 93.02 -43.76
C LEU A 475 21.47 92.60 -42.68
N ILE A 476 20.25 92.15 -43.05
CA ILE A 476 19.05 92.01 -42.16
C ILE A 476 17.98 90.93 -42.63
N ASP A 477 17.48 90.04 -41.72
CA ASP A 477 16.30 89.07 -41.65
C ASP A 477 16.19 87.78 -42.59
N ASP A 478 16.19 86.48 -42.13
CA ASP A 478 16.10 85.23 -43.04
C ASP A 478 15.72 83.70 -42.59
N GLY A 479 14.63 83.28 -41.84
CA GLY A 479 13.76 82.00 -42.09
C GLY A 479 13.49 80.71 -41.14
N VAL A 480 12.24 80.09 -41.02
CA VAL A 480 11.77 78.82 -40.20
C VAL A 480 10.39 78.04 -40.61
N LEU A 481 10.00 76.76 -40.18
CA LEU A 481 8.75 75.88 -40.57
C LEU A 481 8.18 74.63 -39.65
N GLU A 482 6.98 73.97 -39.99
CA GLU A 482 6.22 72.63 -39.68
C GLU A 482 5.62 72.15 -38.25
N PRO A 483 4.94 70.95 -37.86
CA PRO A 483 4.21 69.70 -38.41
C PRO A 483 2.86 69.09 -37.67
N PHE A 484 2.25 67.85 -37.91
CA PHE A 484 0.94 67.22 -37.32
C PHE A 484 0.61 65.61 -37.38
N SER A 485 -0.50 65.02 -36.77
CA SER A 485 -0.95 63.52 -36.57
C SER A 485 -2.52 63.12 -36.73
N ARG A 486 -3.19 61.92 -36.41
CA ARG A 486 -4.62 61.42 -36.85
C ARG A 486 -5.63 60.49 -35.98
N TRP A 487 -6.99 60.35 -36.27
CA TRP A 487 -8.13 59.47 -35.65
C TRP A 487 -9.45 59.08 -36.51
N TYR A 488 -10.41 58.17 -36.09
CA TYR A 488 -11.72 57.69 -36.77
C TYR A 488 -13.09 57.95 -36.01
N LEU A 489 -14.28 57.85 -36.66
CA LEU A 489 -15.65 58.20 -36.13
C LEU A 489 -16.54 57.00 -35.66
N ASP A 490 -17.38 57.20 -34.63
CA ASP A 490 -18.51 56.34 -34.18
C ASP A 490 -19.81 57.19 -34.14
N SER A 491 -20.94 56.69 -34.70
CA SER A 491 -22.14 57.50 -34.95
C SER A 491 -23.35 57.22 -34.04
N ASP A 492 -23.60 55.97 -33.63
CA ASP A 492 -24.77 55.62 -32.81
C ASP A 492 -24.47 55.13 -31.38
N GLY A 493 -23.20 54.76 -31.11
CA GLY A 493 -22.66 54.57 -29.77
C GLY A 493 -22.76 53.16 -29.19
N ASP A 494 -22.74 52.12 -30.02
CA ASP A 494 -22.60 50.72 -29.57
C ASP A 494 -21.17 50.38 -29.10
N GLY A 495 -20.15 50.94 -29.77
CA GLY A 495 -18.72 50.74 -29.49
C GLY A 495 -17.84 50.51 -30.74
N TYR A 496 -18.46 50.31 -31.91
CA TYR A 496 -17.81 50.12 -33.19
C TYR A 496 -17.99 51.39 -34.06
N GLY A 497 -17.26 51.53 -35.18
CA GLY A 497 -17.24 52.79 -35.94
C GLY A 497 -17.08 52.64 -37.45
N ASP A 498 -17.49 53.66 -38.22
CA ASP A 498 -17.37 53.64 -39.69
C ASP A 498 -15.91 53.81 -40.13
N ALA A 499 -15.35 52.74 -40.69
CA ALA A 499 -14.05 52.72 -41.37
C ALA A 499 -13.89 53.78 -42.50
N GLY A 500 -14.99 54.42 -42.93
CA GLY A 500 -15.05 55.44 -43.97
C GLY A 500 -14.59 56.86 -43.59
N GLU A 501 -14.68 57.31 -42.33
CA GLU A 501 -14.51 58.73 -41.94
C GLU A 501 -13.40 58.96 -40.87
N SER A 502 -12.42 59.84 -41.15
CA SER A 502 -11.25 60.05 -40.26
C SER A 502 -10.39 61.30 -40.59
N ASP A 503 -9.70 61.91 -39.60
CA ASP A 503 -9.04 63.25 -39.73
C ASP A 503 -7.70 63.42 -38.94
N LEU A 504 -7.01 64.58 -39.04
CA LEU A 504 -5.65 64.87 -38.54
C LEU A 504 -5.50 66.05 -37.52
N PHE A 505 -4.90 65.82 -36.34
CA PHE A 505 -4.59 66.79 -35.26
C PHE A 505 -3.28 66.46 -34.49
N CYS A 506 -2.83 67.34 -33.57
CA CYS A 506 -1.69 67.05 -32.66
C CYS A 506 -2.05 66.24 -31.40
N TYR A 507 -3.34 66.18 -31.03
CA TYR A 507 -3.88 65.47 -29.86
C TYR A 507 -5.30 64.95 -30.20
N THR A 508 -5.90 64.13 -29.35
CA THR A 508 -7.12 63.36 -29.67
C THR A 508 -8.41 64.21 -29.73
N PRO A 509 -9.36 63.94 -30.65
CA PRO A 509 -10.68 64.56 -30.72
C PRO A 509 -11.77 63.76 -29.97
N GLN A 510 -12.91 64.38 -29.68
CA GLN A 510 -14.05 63.76 -28.97
C GLN A 510 -15.10 63.22 -29.95
N GLY A 511 -15.68 62.04 -29.66
CA GLY A 511 -16.70 61.37 -30.48
C GLY A 511 -16.07 60.59 -31.63
N TYR A 512 -14.88 60.05 -31.40
CA TYR A 512 -14.01 59.37 -32.35
C TYR A 512 -13.38 58.17 -31.61
N VAL A 513 -13.38 57.00 -32.23
CA VAL A 513 -12.88 55.72 -31.70
C VAL A 513 -11.69 55.19 -32.54
N ASP A 514 -11.16 54.02 -32.19
CA ASP A 514 -10.07 53.33 -32.90
C ASP A 514 -10.41 51.92 -33.42
N ASN A 515 -11.60 51.39 -33.10
CA ASN A 515 -12.17 50.17 -33.69
C ASN A 515 -13.12 50.50 -34.88
N SER A 516 -13.38 49.56 -35.81
CA SER A 516 -14.07 49.87 -37.07
C SER A 516 -14.91 48.75 -37.74
N ASP A 517 -15.43 47.79 -36.97
CA ASP A 517 -15.99 46.54 -37.52
C ASP A 517 -17.54 46.47 -37.57
N ASP A 518 -18.22 47.63 -37.57
CA ASP A 518 -19.69 47.71 -37.64
C ASP A 518 -20.23 47.39 -39.06
N CYS A 519 -21.27 46.56 -39.16
CA CYS A 519 -21.94 46.25 -40.43
C CYS A 519 -23.05 47.27 -40.82
N ASN A 520 -23.48 48.15 -39.89
CA ASN A 520 -24.41 49.28 -40.12
C ASN A 520 -24.40 50.36 -38.98
N ASP A 521 -23.45 51.31 -38.99
CA ASP A 521 -23.21 52.51 -38.09
C ASP A 521 -24.36 53.55 -38.02
N ASN A 522 -25.61 53.08 -38.03
CA ASN A 522 -26.85 53.85 -37.97
C ASN A 522 -28.01 53.07 -37.30
N ASP A 523 -27.83 51.80 -36.91
CA ASP A 523 -28.88 50.95 -36.33
C ASP A 523 -28.34 49.90 -35.32
N PHE A 524 -27.88 50.37 -34.15
CA PHE A 524 -27.52 49.71 -32.86
C PHE A 524 -28.01 48.27 -32.55
N SER A 525 -29.05 47.74 -33.20
CA SER A 525 -29.48 46.34 -33.08
C SER A 525 -29.01 45.42 -34.22
N VAL A 526 -28.15 45.90 -35.13
CA VAL A 526 -27.55 45.14 -36.23
C VAL A 526 -26.03 45.24 -36.12
N SER A 527 -25.51 44.51 -35.14
CA SER A 527 -24.09 44.35 -34.82
C SER A 527 -23.84 42.88 -34.42
N PRO A 528 -22.61 42.45 -34.09
CA PRO A 528 -22.29 41.04 -33.79
C PRO A 528 -23.09 40.36 -32.65
N ASP A 529 -23.89 41.10 -31.88
CA ASP A 529 -24.66 40.63 -30.71
C ASP A 529 -26.19 40.57 -30.94
N GLY A 530 -26.67 40.42 -32.19
CA GLY A 530 -28.10 40.51 -32.58
C GLY A 530 -28.99 39.26 -32.34
N GLU A 531 -30.32 39.42 -32.39
CA GLU A 531 -31.35 38.34 -32.34
C GLU A 531 -32.08 38.18 -33.70
N GLU A 532 -32.34 36.94 -34.14
CA GLU A 532 -32.84 36.63 -35.49
C GLU A 532 -34.32 36.14 -35.58
N TYR A 533 -34.95 36.32 -36.75
CA TYR A 533 -36.37 36.04 -37.02
C TYR A 533 -36.57 35.49 -38.44
N CYS A 534 -37.58 34.62 -38.71
CA CYS A 534 -37.95 34.16 -40.08
C CYS A 534 -38.47 35.37 -40.91
N ASN A 535 -37.55 36.18 -41.46
CA ASN A 535 -37.78 37.51 -42.02
C ASN A 535 -37.02 37.76 -43.34
N GLY A 536 -35.90 37.05 -43.59
CA GLY A 536 -35.08 37.14 -44.80
C GLY A 536 -33.87 38.10 -44.75
N TYR A 537 -33.38 38.45 -43.55
CA TYR A 537 -32.18 39.25 -43.31
C TYR A 537 -31.23 38.56 -42.31
N ASP A 538 -29.95 38.92 -42.42
CA ASP A 538 -28.89 38.64 -41.44
C ASP A 538 -28.93 39.79 -40.42
N ASP A 539 -29.40 39.50 -39.20
CA ASP A 539 -29.64 40.50 -38.14
C ASP A 539 -28.52 40.53 -37.08
N ASN A 540 -27.50 39.65 -37.16
CA ASN A 540 -26.36 39.55 -36.22
C ASN A 540 -24.98 39.71 -36.91
N CYS A 541 -24.94 40.03 -38.20
CA CYS A 541 -23.75 40.15 -39.04
C CYS A 541 -22.92 38.84 -39.22
N ASP A 542 -23.45 37.64 -38.91
CA ASP A 542 -22.70 36.37 -38.99
C ASP A 542 -22.64 35.74 -40.41
N ASN A 543 -23.47 36.22 -41.35
CA ASN A 543 -23.69 35.75 -42.73
C ASN A 543 -24.68 34.55 -42.92
N GLN A 544 -25.51 34.22 -41.93
CA GLN A 544 -26.64 33.28 -42.01
C GLN A 544 -28.00 34.01 -42.10
N ILE A 545 -29.09 33.28 -42.43
CA ILE A 545 -30.45 33.83 -42.62
C ILE A 545 -31.53 32.76 -42.37
N ASP A 546 -32.51 33.08 -41.53
CA ASP A 546 -33.77 32.37 -41.21
C ASP A 546 -33.58 30.93 -40.61
N GLU A 547 -32.74 30.77 -39.57
CA GLU A 547 -32.39 29.44 -39.03
C GLU A 547 -33.42 28.74 -38.10
N LEU A 548 -33.09 27.51 -37.64
CA LEU A 548 -33.98 26.65 -36.86
C LEU A 548 -34.20 27.18 -35.44
N GLY A 549 -35.43 27.65 -35.17
CA GLY A 549 -35.79 28.35 -33.93
C GLY A 549 -36.29 29.77 -34.19
N ALA A 550 -36.02 30.32 -35.38
CA ALA A 550 -36.47 31.64 -35.79
C ALA A 550 -38.01 31.75 -35.77
N ILE A 551 -38.50 32.91 -35.30
CA ILE A 551 -39.86 33.04 -34.75
C ILE A 551 -40.94 33.08 -35.84
N GLY A 552 -41.50 31.93 -36.28
CA GLY A 552 -42.63 31.95 -37.24
C GLY A 552 -43.25 30.65 -37.82
N GLY A 553 -43.01 29.46 -37.28
CA GLY A 553 -43.35 28.16 -37.92
C GLY A 553 -44.83 27.70 -38.04
N LEU A 554 -45.01 26.55 -38.72
CA LEU A 554 -46.24 25.74 -38.86
C LEU A 554 -46.09 24.38 -38.17
N LEU A 555 -47.21 23.80 -37.70
CA LEU A 555 -47.24 22.49 -37.02
C LEU A 555 -47.45 21.29 -37.96
N TYR A 556 -46.88 20.15 -37.58
CA TYR A 556 -47.02 18.81 -38.15
C TYR A 556 -47.15 17.77 -37.02
N TYR A 557 -47.83 16.64 -37.26
CA TYR A 557 -48.05 15.53 -36.30
C TYR A 557 -47.13 14.35 -36.58
N LEU A 558 -46.70 13.61 -35.55
CA LEU A 558 -45.91 12.39 -35.74
C LEU A 558 -46.73 11.31 -36.51
N ASP A 559 -46.03 10.46 -37.26
CA ASP A 559 -46.52 9.36 -38.09
C ASP A 559 -45.51 8.22 -37.83
N SER A 560 -45.73 7.47 -36.75
CA SER A 560 -44.67 6.67 -36.10
C SER A 560 -44.41 5.32 -36.78
N ASP A 561 -45.48 4.67 -37.26
CA ASP A 561 -45.45 3.39 -37.98
C ASP A 561 -45.37 3.57 -39.50
N GLY A 562 -45.92 4.67 -40.05
CA GLY A 562 -45.82 5.06 -41.45
C GLY A 562 -47.06 4.76 -42.31
N ASP A 563 -48.22 4.45 -41.71
CA ASP A 563 -49.49 4.25 -42.45
C ASP A 563 -49.94 5.55 -43.18
N GLY A 564 -49.63 6.72 -42.61
CA GLY A 564 -49.91 8.05 -43.15
C GLY A 564 -51.06 8.82 -42.50
N PHE A 565 -51.68 8.28 -41.45
CA PHE A 565 -52.34 9.02 -40.37
C PHE A 565 -51.28 9.43 -39.33
N GLY A 566 -51.63 9.60 -38.05
CA GLY A 566 -50.70 10.21 -37.10
C GLY A 566 -51.27 10.60 -35.73
N ALA A 567 -50.45 10.45 -34.69
CA ALA A 567 -50.80 10.74 -33.30
C ALA A 567 -51.30 12.18 -33.08
N PRO A 568 -52.57 12.40 -32.67
CA PRO A 568 -53.13 13.74 -32.42
C PRO A 568 -52.60 14.44 -31.14
N LEU A 569 -51.45 14.00 -30.62
CA LEU A 569 -50.83 14.46 -29.37
C LEU A 569 -49.32 14.79 -29.49
N GLU A 570 -48.63 14.34 -30.55
CA GLU A 570 -47.20 14.57 -30.79
C GLU A 570 -47.03 15.60 -31.93
N GLU A 571 -46.55 16.83 -31.65
CA GLU A 571 -46.53 17.92 -32.64
C GLU A 571 -45.25 18.80 -32.66
N VAL A 572 -44.74 19.14 -33.85
CA VAL A 572 -43.50 19.93 -34.07
C VAL A 572 -43.71 21.16 -34.96
N SER A 573 -43.00 22.28 -34.72
CA SER A 573 -43.18 23.57 -35.41
C SER A 573 -41.95 24.00 -36.25
N SER A 574 -42.11 24.24 -37.56
CA SER A 574 -41.02 24.66 -38.47
C SER A 574 -41.45 25.70 -39.52
N CYS A 575 -40.52 26.54 -39.99
CA CYS A 575 -40.74 27.43 -41.16
C CYS A 575 -40.78 26.63 -42.51
N SER A 576 -40.60 25.30 -42.49
CA SER A 576 -40.77 24.39 -43.65
C SER A 576 -41.28 22.98 -43.23
N SER A 577 -41.42 22.03 -44.16
CA SER A 577 -41.95 20.68 -43.88
C SER A 577 -40.92 19.72 -43.28
N VAL A 578 -41.31 18.99 -42.25
CA VAL A 578 -40.49 17.99 -41.54
C VAL A 578 -40.70 16.58 -42.16
N GLU A 579 -39.70 15.70 -42.03
CA GLU A 579 -39.73 14.30 -42.48
C GLU A 579 -40.09 13.38 -41.28
N GLY A 580 -40.92 12.36 -41.50
CA GLY A 580 -41.51 11.54 -40.43
C GLY A 580 -42.70 12.18 -39.70
N TYR A 581 -43.33 13.21 -40.27
CA TYR A 581 -44.49 13.90 -39.69
C TYR A 581 -45.52 14.27 -40.77
N VAL A 582 -46.82 14.12 -40.49
CA VAL A 582 -47.94 14.36 -41.41
C VAL A 582 -48.86 15.52 -41.00
N LEU A 583 -50.08 15.55 -41.57
CA LEU A 583 -51.09 16.60 -41.41
C LEU A 583 -52.52 16.06 -41.17
N ASP A 584 -52.73 14.74 -41.19
CA ASP A 584 -53.98 14.10 -40.76
C ASP A 584 -53.78 13.51 -39.35
N SER A 585 -54.86 13.20 -38.65
CA SER A 585 -54.77 12.83 -37.22
C SER A 585 -56.00 12.04 -36.72
N GLU A 586 -56.45 11.06 -37.51
CA GLU A 586 -57.64 10.24 -37.23
C GLU A 586 -57.29 8.78 -36.85
N ASP A 587 -56.06 8.56 -36.38
CA ASP A 587 -55.51 7.29 -35.90
C ASP A 587 -56.17 6.79 -34.58
N CYS A 588 -56.20 5.47 -34.35
CA CYS A 588 -56.64 4.86 -33.10
C CYS A 588 -55.52 4.16 -32.27
N ASP A 589 -54.38 3.76 -32.87
CA ASP A 589 -53.11 3.47 -32.16
C ASP A 589 -51.88 3.63 -33.10
N ASP A 590 -51.22 4.82 -33.04
CA ASP A 590 -50.04 5.28 -33.82
C ASP A 590 -48.74 4.48 -33.49
N ASN A 591 -48.84 3.17 -33.37
CA ASN A 591 -47.73 2.24 -33.11
C ASN A 591 -47.87 0.92 -33.91
N ASP A 592 -48.92 0.76 -34.72
CA ASP A 592 -49.31 -0.51 -35.36
C ASP A 592 -49.93 -0.26 -36.75
N ASP A 593 -49.15 -0.48 -37.83
CA ASP A 593 -49.55 -0.16 -39.21
C ASP A 593 -50.66 -1.04 -39.80
N ASP A 594 -51.20 -1.99 -39.03
CA ASP A 594 -52.42 -2.76 -39.37
C ASP A 594 -53.69 -2.22 -38.66
N VAL A 595 -53.61 -1.35 -37.64
CA VAL A 595 -54.76 -0.89 -36.81
C VAL A 595 -55.22 0.54 -37.19
N PHE A 596 -55.83 0.66 -38.36
CA PHE A 596 -56.26 1.96 -38.93
C PHE A 596 -57.71 1.92 -39.47
N PRO A 597 -58.39 3.09 -39.61
CA PRO A 597 -59.79 3.17 -40.03
C PRO A 597 -60.12 2.48 -41.37
N GLY A 598 -60.61 1.24 -41.30
CA GLY A 598 -60.96 0.39 -42.45
C GLY A 598 -59.98 -0.74 -42.81
N ALA A 599 -59.19 -1.22 -41.85
CA ALA A 599 -58.48 -2.51 -41.86
C ALA A 599 -59.42 -3.76 -41.93
N PRO A 600 -58.91 -5.01 -41.85
CA PRO A 600 -59.72 -6.22 -41.94
C PRO A 600 -59.57 -7.22 -40.75
N GLU A 601 -60.59 -7.27 -39.90
CA GLU A 601 -60.76 -8.13 -38.71
C GLU A 601 -60.10 -9.53 -38.73
N LEU A 602 -59.38 -9.83 -37.63
CA LEU A 602 -58.80 -11.13 -37.25
C LEU A 602 -59.52 -11.75 -36.03
N CYS A 603 -59.27 -13.03 -35.69
CA CYS A 603 -59.74 -13.65 -34.44
C CYS A 603 -58.87 -13.21 -33.21
N ASN A 604 -58.50 -11.92 -33.11
CA ASN A 604 -57.55 -11.41 -32.10
C ASN A 604 -58.23 -10.86 -30.82
N GLY A 605 -59.51 -10.47 -30.88
CA GLY A 605 -60.28 -9.88 -29.80
C GLY A 605 -60.19 -8.34 -29.64
N GLU A 606 -59.51 -7.64 -30.55
CA GLU A 606 -59.43 -6.18 -30.63
C GLU A 606 -60.34 -5.64 -31.77
N ASP A 607 -60.30 -4.33 -32.09
CA ASP A 607 -61.22 -3.62 -33.01
C ASP A 607 -60.42 -3.05 -34.20
N ASP A 608 -59.91 -3.94 -35.07
CA ASP A 608 -58.85 -3.65 -36.04
C ASP A 608 -59.19 -2.47 -36.99
N ASP A 609 -60.45 -2.34 -37.41
CA ASP A 609 -60.91 -1.29 -38.33
C ASP A 609 -61.47 -0.01 -37.64
N CYS A 610 -61.37 0.06 -36.30
CA CYS A 610 -61.85 1.12 -35.39
C CYS A 610 -63.39 1.42 -35.47
N ASP A 611 -64.28 0.41 -35.57
CA ASP A 611 -65.76 0.52 -35.76
C ASP A 611 -66.65 0.26 -34.49
N ASP A 612 -66.09 -0.22 -33.36
CA ASP A 612 -66.73 -0.67 -32.09
C ASP A 612 -67.25 -2.16 -32.03
N GLU A 613 -66.96 -3.09 -32.97
CA GLU A 613 -67.51 -4.48 -32.95
C GLU A 613 -66.51 -5.62 -33.37
N PRO A 614 -65.59 -6.07 -32.48
CA PRO A 614 -64.57 -7.13 -32.70
C PRO A 614 -64.98 -8.50 -33.27
N ASP A 615 -64.05 -9.12 -34.01
CA ASP A 615 -64.02 -10.50 -34.54
C ASP A 615 -65.12 -10.85 -35.61
N GLU A 616 -65.74 -9.89 -36.32
CA GLU A 616 -66.89 -10.18 -37.24
C GLU A 616 -66.48 -10.63 -38.66
N GLU A 617 -66.97 -11.81 -39.09
CA GLU A 617 -66.57 -12.49 -40.35
C GLU A 617 -65.04 -12.65 -40.52
N ALA A 618 -64.29 -12.69 -39.41
CA ALA A 618 -62.82 -12.80 -39.30
C ALA A 618 -62.17 -13.80 -40.29
N ILE A 619 -61.07 -13.36 -40.91
CA ILE A 619 -60.51 -14.01 -42.11
C ILE A 619 -59.63 -15.26 -41.83
N ASP A 620 -59.39 -15.56 -40.57
CA ASP A 620 -58.45 -16.54 -40.03
C ASP A 620 -59.11 -17.70 -39.24
N GLU A 621 -60.43 -17.91 -39.37
CA GLU A 621 -61.18 -19.01 -38.72
C GLU A 621 -60.44 -20.38 -38.77
N ASP A 622 -59.99 -20.80 -37.59
CA ASP A 622 -59.24 -22.02 -37.33
C ASP A 622 -60.00 -23.30 -37.78
N VAL A 623 -59.27 -24.33 -38.26
CA VAL A 623 -59.86 -25.57 -38.82
C VAL A 623 -59.56 -26.77 -37.94
N PHE A 624 -60.60 -27.48 -37.51
CA PHE A 624 -60.51 -28.67 -36.65
C PHE A 624 -60.93 -29.95 -37.39
N PHE A 625 -60.36 -31.07 -36.95
CA PHE A 625 -60.34 -32.39 -37.58
C PHE A 625 -60.90 -33.44 -36.62
N ALA A 626 -61.66 -34.42 -37.11
CA ALA A 626 -62.33 -35.40 -36.25
C ALA A 626 -61.32 -36.42 -35.65
N ASP A 627 -61.39 -36.61 -34.34
CA ASP A 627 -60.59 -37.54 -33.52
C ASP A 627 -61.52 -38.68 -33.04
N SER A 628 -61.21 -39.94 -33.40
CA SER A 628 -62.10 -41.09 -33.16
C SER A 628 -61.70 -42.00 -32.01
N ASP A 629 -60.41 -42.12 -31.68
CA ASP A 629 -59.91 -43.01 -30.62
C ASP A 629 -59.37 -42.28 -29.37
N GLY A 630 -58.99 -41.01 -29.50
CA GLY A 630 -58.67 -40.09 -28.41
C GLY A 630 -57.19 -39.82 -28.18
N ASP A 631 -56.30 -40.01 -29.17
CA ASP A 631 -54.86 -39.77 -29.01
C ASP A 631 -54.45 -38.27 -29.06
N GLY A 632 -55.21 -37.44 -29.79
CA GLY A 632 -54.99 -36.00 -29.95
C GLY A 632 -54.77 -35.52 -31.38
N PHE A 633 -54.66 -36.43 -32.36
CA PHE A 633 -54.60 -36.14 -33.79
C PHE A 633 -55.95 -36.41 -34.46
N GLY A 634 -56.17 -35.74 -35.59
CA GLY A 634 -57.46 -35.72 -36.26
C GLY A 634 -57.39 -36.08 -37.74
N ASN A 635 -58.40 -36.81 -38.19
CA ASN A 635 -58.51 -37.32 -39.55
C ASN A 635 -58.56 -36.16 -40.57
N PRO A 636 -57.56 -36.02 -41.47
CA PRO A 636 -57.47 -34.91 -42.42
C PRO A 636 -58.61 -34.86 -43.45
N THR A 637 -59.51 -35.84 -43.47
CA THR A 637 -60.66 -35.90 -44.38
C THR A 637 -62.01 -35.49 -43.76
N GLN A 638 -62.06 -35.13 -42.47
CA GLN A 638 -63.29 -34.80 -41.74
C GLN A 638 -63.16 -33.52 -40.90
N THR A 639 -63.57 -32.36 -41.44
CA THR A 639 -63.24 -31.03 -40.84
C THR A 639 -64.41 -30.11 -40.50
N GLN A 640 -64.16 -29.11 -39.64
CA GLN A 640 -65.06 -28.00 -39.26
C GLN A 640 -64.26 -26.74 -38.83
N SER A 641 -64.69 -25.53 -39.24
CA SER A 641 -64.06 -24.24 -38.87
C SER A 641 -64.77 -23.48 -37.73
N ALA A 642 -64.02 -22.68 -36.97
CA ALA A 642 -64.43 -21.58 -36.04
C ALA A 642 -63.20 -20.98 -35.32
N CYS A 643 -63.24 -19.78 -34.72
CA CYS A 643 -62.18 -19.32 -33.78
C CYS A 643 -62.07 -20.13 -32.44
N SER A 644 -62.61 -21.36 -32.32
CA SER A 644 -62.41 -22.23 -31.14
C SER A 644 -62.84 -23.70 -31.32
N GLN A 645 -62.12 -24.62 -30.66
CA GLN A 645 -62.19 -26.08 -30.83
C GLN A 645 -63.57 -26.73 -30.54
N PRO A 646 -64.20 -27.39 -31.54
CA PRO A 646 -65.41 -28.19 -31.35
C PRO A 646 -65.19 -29.49 -30.56
N VAL A 647 -66.17 -29.88 -29.73
CA VAL A 647 -66.07 -31.12 -28.93
C VAL A 647 -66.11 -32.38 -29.81
N GLY A 648 -65.03 -33.17 -29.78
CA GLY A 648 -64.83 -34.35 -30.64
C GLY A 648 -64.07 -34.04 -31.93
N PHE A 649 -63.41 -32.89 -31.99
CA PHE A 649 -62.46 -32.50 -33.03
C PHE A 649 -61.21 -31.90 -32.35
N VAL A 650 -60.06 -31.96 -33.03
CA VAL A 650 -58.75 -31.43 -32.61
C VAL A 650 -58.19 -30.55 -33.72
N SER A 651 -57.30 -29.60 -33.41
CA SER A 651 -56.67 -28.74 -34.45
C SER A 651 -55.57 -29.47 -35.22
N ASN A 652 -54.98 -30.51 -34.63
CA ASN A 652 -53.86 -31.23 -35.21
C ASN A 652 -54.33 -32.21 -36.30
N PHE A 653 -53.70 -32.15 -37.47
CA PHE A 653 -54.05 -32.97 -38.63
C PHE A 653 -52.85 -33.76 -39.11
N GLY A 654 -53.07 -35.04 -39.46
CA GLY A 654 -52.03 -35.89 -40.02
C GLY A 654 -52.12 -37.36 -39.62
N ASP A 655 -53.01 -37.70 -38.68
CA ASP A 655 -53.41 -39.09 -38.43
C ASP A 655 -53.76 -39.79 -39.75
N CYS A 656 -53.04 -40.88 -40.02
CA CYS A 656 -53.16 -41.70 -41.22
C CYS A 656 -53.94 -43.02 -41.02
N ASP A 657 -54.29 -43.42 -39.79
CA ASP A 657 -55.21 -44.53 -39.48
C ASP A 657 -55.98 -44.34 -38.14
N ASP A 658 -56.89 -43.35 -38.11
CA ASP A 658 -57.96 -42.91 -37.14
C ASP A 658 -58.86 -44.01 -36.51
N ASP A 659 -58.27 -45.16 -36.24
CA ASP A 659 -58.74 -46.34 -35.48
C ASP A 659 -57.55 -46.92 -34.61
N ALA A 660 -56.35 -46.28 -34.56
CA ALA A 660 -55.10 -46.84 -34.01
C ALA A 660 -54.10 -45.84 -33.32
N ASP A 661 -54.32 -45.61 -32.02
CA ASP A 661 -53.60 -44.82 -30.98
C ASP A 661 -52.05 -44.73 -30.89
N LEU A 662 -51.30 -45.16 -31.91
CA LEU A 662 -49.83 -45.04 -32.02
C LEU A 662 -49.33 -44.68 -33.43
N VAL A 663 -50.22 -44.48 -34.41
CA VAL A 663 -49.88 -44.22 -35.82
C VAL A 663 -50.36 -42.81 -36.20
N ASN A 664 -49.55 -41.81 -35.86
CA ASN A 664 -49.89 -40.39 -35.94
C ASN A 664 -48.60 -39.52 -36.03
N PRO A 665 -48.67 -38.21 -36.33
CA PRO A 665 -47.52 -37.29 -36.37
C PRO A 665 -46.73 -37.04 -35.06
N SER A 666 -46.86 -37.91 -34.05
CA SER A 666 -45.95 -38.03 -32.91
C SER A 666 -45.70 -39.49 -32.51
N GLY A 667 -46.06 -40.43 -33.39
CA GLY A 667 -45.54 -41.80 -33.39
C GLY A 667 -44.02 -41.78 -33.48
N THR A 668 -43.37 -42.73 -32.80
CA THR A 668 -41.91 -42.86 -32.85
C THR A 668 -41.58 -44.04 -33.75
N GLU A 669 -41.05 -43.74 -34.94
CA GLU A 669 -40.64 -44.72 -35.95
C GLU A 669 -39.78 -45.84 -35.36
N ILE A 670 -40.17 -47.08 -35.64
CA ILE A 670 -39.54 -48.30 -35.07
C ILE A 670 -39.39 -49.42 -36.11
N CYS A 671 -38.53 -49.19 -37.12
CA CYS A 671 -38.07 -50.13 -38.16
C CYS A 671 -38.89 -51.44 -38.29
N ASN A 672 -40.05 -51.35 -38.95
CA ASN A 672 -41.00 -52.45 -39.10
C ASN A 672 -41.75 -52.51 -40.46
N GLU A 673 -41.41 -51.66 -41.44
CA GLU A 673 -42.10 -51.47 -42.73
C GLU A 673 -43.49 -50.77 -42.63
N ILE A 674 -43.70 -49.91 -41.63
CA ILE A 674 -44.86 -49.00 -41.49
C ILE A 674 -44.37 -47.54 -41.42
N ASP A 675 -45.24 -46.63 -41.84
CA ASP A 675 -45.18 -45.16 -41.73
C ASP A 675 -45.94 -44.83 -40.42
N ASP A 676 -45.26 -44.98 -39.27
CA ASP A 676 -45.81 -44.87 -37.92
C ASP A 676 -45.93 -43.39 -37.48
N ASP A 677 -45.06 -42.49 -37.98
CA ASP A 677 -45.18 -41.03 -37.79
C ASP A 677 -46.06 -40.32 -38.83
N CYS A 678 -46.61 -41.05 -39.81
CA CYS A 678 -47.44 -40.54 -40.90
C CYS A 678 -46.76 -39.49 -41.81
N ASN A 679 -45.43 -39.34 -41.81
CA ASN A 679 -44.73 -38.35 -42.64
C ASN A 679 -44.67 -38.73 -44.14
N GLY A 680 -44.85 -40.02 -44.47
CA GLY A 680 -44.98 -40.53 -45.83
C GLY A 680 -43.75 -41.23 -46.42
N ASP A 681 -42.62 -41.18 -45.71
CA ASP A 681 -41.53 -42.16 -45.86
C ASP A 681 -41.72 -43.31 -44.83
N ILE A 682 -40.90 -44.36 -44.86
CA ILE A 682 -41.10 -45.59 -44.08
C ILE A 682 -39.79 -45.97 -43.40
N ASP A 683 -39.84 -46.24 -42.09
CA ASP A 683 -38.67 -46.49 -41.25
C ASP A 683 -37.69 -45.28 -41.25
N ASP A 684 -38.24 -44.06 -41.21
CA ASP A 684 -37.51 -42.79 -41.02
C ASP A 684 -37.14 -42.58 -39.55
N GLY A 685 -36.30 -41.59 -39.18
CA GLY A 685 -36.11 -41.12 -37.80
C GLY A 685 -35.60 -42.15 -36.75
N VAL A 686 -35.41 -43.42 -37.11
CA VAL A 686 -35.20 -44.52 -36.16
C VAL A 686 -33.89 -44.32 -35.37
N SER A 687 -33.95 -44.50 -34.06
CA SER A 687 -32.78 -44.51 -33.15
C SER A 687 -31.92 -45.79 -33.28
N GLY A 688 -31.57 -46.12 -34.52
CA GLY A 688 -30.72 -47.22 -34.96
C GLY A 688 -30.19 -46.86 -36.34
N THR A 689 -29.15 -46.03 -36.36
CA THR A 689 -28.83 -45.10 -37.45
C THR A 689 -28.36 -45.75 -38.77
N TYR A 690 -28.78 -45.13 -39.87
CA TYR A 690 -27.90 -45.00 -41.03
C TYR A 690 -26.80 -44.00 -40.66
N VAL A 691 -25.56 -44.47 -40.56
CA VAL A 691 -24.41 -43.62 -40.27
C VAL A 691 -23.80 -43.15 -41.61
N LEU A 692 -23.30 -41.92 -41.63
CA LEU A 692 -22.52 -41.39 -42.74
C LEU A 692 -21.06 -41.75 -42.48
N TRP A 693 -20.45 -42.48 -43.41
CA TRP A 693 -19.07 -42.98 -43.28
C TRP A 693 -18.16 -42.25 -44.25
N TYR A 694 -17.04 -41.76 -43.77
CA TYR A 694 -16.05 -40.99 -44.53
C TYR A 694 -14.88 -41.91 -44.91
N VAL A 695 -14.22 -41.65 -46.04
CA VAL A 695 -13.02 -42.42 -46.42
C VAL A 695 -11.93 -42.11 -45.40
N ASP A 696 -11.26 -43.16 -44.94
CA ASP A 696 -10.04 -43.12 -44.13
C ASP A 696 -8.96 -43.80 -44.99
N ALA A 697 -8.02 -43.01 -45.51
CA ALA A 697 -7.06 -43.42 -46.53
C ALA A 697 -5.62 -43.60 -46.02
N ASP A 698 -5.29 -43.14 -44.81
CA ASP A 698 -3.98 -43.37 -44.17
C ASP A 698 -3.99 -44.14 -42.83
N ASP A 699 -5.16 -44.55 -42.34
CA ASP A 699 -5.41 -45.35 -41.12
C ASP A 699 -5.27 -44.57 -39.77
N ASP A 700 -5.64 -43.28 -39.69
CA ASP A 700 -5.55 -42.45 -38.46
C ASP A 700 -6.77 -42.60 -37.50
N GLY A 701 -7.99 -42.49 -38.02
CA GLY A 701 -9.26 -42.51 -37.26
C GLY A 701 -10.31 -41.45 -37.65
N PHE A 702 -9.93 -40.48 -38.47
CA PHE A 702 -10.75 -39.44 -39.09
C PHE A 702 -10.84 -39.71 -40.61
N GLY A 703 -11.32 -38.75 -41.42
CA GLY A 703 -11.51 -39.00 -42.85
C GLY A 703 -12.24 -37.93 -43.66
N ASP A 704 -12.11 -38.01 -44.99
CA ASP A 704 -12.46 -36.97 -45.98
C ASP A 704 -13.97 -36.59 -45.97
N PRO A 705 -14.34 -35.35 -45.60
CA PRO A 705 -15.73 -34.85 -45.64
C PRO A 705 -16.38 -34.88 -47.03
N ASP A 706 -15.59 -34.73 -48.11
CA ASP A 706 -16.04 -34.67 -49.51
C ASP A 706 -16.23 -36.07 -50.14
N GLU A 707 -15.62 -37.16 -49.62
CA GLU A 707 -15.78 -38.57 -50.09
C GLU A 707 -16.67 -39.47 -49.18
N SER A 708 -17.75 -38.93 -48.60
CA SER A 708 -18.67 -39.65 -47.69
C SER A 708 -19.70 -40.63 -48.35
N GLN A 709 -20.11 -41.67 -47.60
CA GLN A 709 -21.08 -42.71 -48.01
C GLN A 709 -22.01 -43.20 -46.87
N LEU A 710 -23.32 -43.19 -47.10
CA LEU A 710 -24.33 -43.55 -46.09
C LEU A 710 -24.56 -45.08 -45.97
N PHE A 711 -24.30 -45.67 -44.79
CA PHE A 711 -24.47 -47.10 -44.50
C PHE A 711 -24.92 -47.41 -43.06
N CYS A 712 -25.74 -48.44 -42.89
CA CYS A 712 -26.05 -49.03 -41.59
C CYS A 712 -24.90 -49.98 -41.15
N GLY A 713 -23.82 -49.39 -40.63
CA GLY A 713 -22.66 -50.08 -40.04
C GLY A 713 -21.36 -50.02 -40.87
N ILE A 714 -20.24 -49.97 -40.15
CA ILE A 714 -18.85 -49.72 -40.60
C ILE A 714 -18.49 -50.44 -41.94
N PRO A 715 -18.19 -49.69 -43.02
CA PRO A 715 -17.51 -50.18 -44.22
C PRO A 715 -16.01 -50.46 -44.00
N GLU A 716 -15.35 -51.14 -44.94
CA GLU A 716 -13.90 -51.47 -44.85
C GLU A 716 -13.07 -50.35 -45.48
N GLY A 717 -12.30 -49.60 -44.66
CA GLY A 717 -11.53 -48.40 -45.05
C GLY A 717 -12.33 -47.10 -44.95
N PHE A 718 -13.13 -46.96 -43.88
CA PHE A 718 -14.02 -45.83 -43.62
C PHE A 718 -14.27 -45.68 -42.11
N VAL A 719 -14.46 -44.44 -41.64
CA VAL A 719 -14.76 -44.08 -40.24
C VAL A 719 -16.07 -43.27 -40.10
N GLU A 720 -16.49 -43.04 -38.86
CA GLU A 720 -17.71 -42.27 -38.52
C GLU A 720 -17.44 -40.77 -38.31
N ASN A 721 -16.18 -40.38 -38.10
CA ASN A 721 -15.77 -38.99 -37.96
C ASN A 721 -15.24 -38.46 -39.30
N GLY A 722 -15.69 -37.27 -39.73
CA GLY A 722 -15.55 -36.82 -41.11
C GLY A 722 -15.15 -35.36 -41.24
N PHE A 723 -14.09 -34.99 -40.52
CA PHE A 723 -13.61 -33.61 -40.41
C PHE A 723 -12.11 -33.50 -40.70
N ASP A 724 -11.50 -34.52 -41.30
CA ASP A 724 -10.11 -34.48 -41.75
C ASP A 724 -9.97 -33.55 -42.98
N CYS A 725 -8.95 -32.69 -42.96
CA CYS A 725 -8.70 -31.68 -43.97
C CYS A 725 -7.61 -32.07 -45.01
N ASP A 726 -6.78 -33.10 -44.76
CA ASP A 726 -6.04 -33.83 -45.81
C ASP A 726 -5.83 -35.32 -45.44
N ASP A 727 -6.82 -36.15 -45.83
CA ASP A 727 -6.91 -37.64 -45.83
C ASP A 727 -5.77 -38.33 -46.62
N ASN A 728 -4.54 -37.91 -46.39
CA ASN A 728 -3.28 -38.35 -46.99
C ASN A 728 -2.07 -38.16 -46.05
N ASP A 729 -2.16 -37.36 -44.96
CA ASP A 729 -1.07 -37.17 -43.97
C ASP A 729 -1.55 -37.19 -42.50
N ASN A 730 -1.61 -38.41 -41.93
CA ASN A 730 -1.81 -38.89 -40.54
C ASN A 730 -1.41 -38.01 -39.33
N ASP A 731 -0.70 -36.90 -39.54
CA ASP A 731 -0.35 -35.90 -38.52
C ASP A 731 -1.33 -34.69 -38.51
N ILE A 732 -2.22 -34.55 -39.52
CA ILE A 732 -3.26 -33.51 -39.69
C ILE A 732 -4.66 -34.11 -39.45
N TYR A 733 -5.42 -33.62 -38.44
CA TYR A 733 -6.77 -34.09 -38.10
C TYR A 733 -7.45 -33.23 -37.02
N PRO A 734 -8.79 -33.30 -36.84
CA PRO A 734 -9.52 -32.61 -35.78
C PRO A 734 -8.95 -32.76 -34.36
N ASN A 735 -8.59 -31.66 -33.71
CA ASN A 735 -7.95 -31.67 -32.38
C ASN A 735 -6.54 -32.31 -32.42
N ALA A 736 -5.78 -32.11 -33.50
CA ALA A 736 -4.37 -32.45 -33.59
C ALA A 736 -3.53 -31.51 -32.69
N THR A 737 -2.29 -31.27 -33.05
CA THR A 737 -1.44 -30.32 -32.35
C THR A 737 -0.80 -29.45 -33.42
N GLU A 738 -1.34 -28.25 -33.59
CA GLU A 738 -0.78 -27.20 -34.46
C GLU A 738 0.73 -27.04 -34.26
N TYR A 739 1.48 -26.90 -35.36
CA TYR A 739 2.91 -26.61 -35.37
C TYR A 739 3.25 -25.58 -36.44
N CYS A 740 3.66 -24.35 -36.08
CA CYS A 740 4.17 -23.30 -36.97
C CYS A 740 4.70 -23.74 -38.37
N ASN A 741 3.80 -23.91 -39.36
CA ASN A 741 4.15 -24.53 -40.64
C ASN A 741 3.44 -23.99 -41.90
N ASP A 742 2.54 -22.99 -41.80
CA ASP A 742 1.68 -22.44 -42.88
C ASP A 742 0.56 -23.40 -43.39
N GLU A 743 0.25 -24.50 -42.69
CA GLU A 743 -0.88 -25.41 -42.99
C GLU A 743 -1.82 -25.51 -41.75
N ASP A 744 -3.07 -25.95 -41.95
CA ASP A 744 -4.14 -26.13 -40.94
C ASP A 744 -4.04 -27.59 -40.43
N ASP A 745 -3.35 -27.84 -39.30
CA ASP A 745 -3.10 -29.18 -38.75
C ASP A 745 -4.33 -29.71 -37.99
N ASP A 746 -5.06 -28.81 -37.31
CA ASP A 746 -6.23 -29.08 -36.44
C ASP A 746 -7.57 -29.16 -37.20
N CYS A 747 -7.66 -28.64 -38.42
CA CYS A 747 -8.87 -28.59 -39.25
C CYS A 747 -10.03 -27.68 -38.75
N ASP A 748 -9.72 -26.66 -37.93
CA ASP A 748 -10.65 -25.63 -37.44
C ASP A 748 -10.97 -24.54 -38.50
N LEU A 749 -10.10 -24.37 -39.50
CA LEU A 749 -10.05 -23.30 -40.52
C LEU A 749 -9.37 -21.98 -40.11
N ALA A 750 -8.79 -21.92 -38.91
CA ALA A 750 -7.62 -21.08 -38.65
C ALA A 750 -6.33 -21.79 -39.14
N ILE A 751 -5.15 -21.27 -38.75
CA ILE A 751 -3.81 -21.73 -39.18
C ILE A 751 -2.82 -21.25 -38.11
N ASP A 752 -2.03 -22.15 -37.54
CA ASP A 752 -0.92 -21.86 -36.62
C ASP A 752 -1.34 -21.21 -35.26
N GLU A 753 -2.61 -21.28 -34.84
CA GLU A 753 -3.09 -20.83 -33.52
C GLU A 753 -2.78 -21.81 -32.38
N ASP A 754 -2.48 -21.29 -31.19
CA ASP A 754 -1.98 -22.04 -30.02
C ASP A 754 -0.79 -23.02 -30.33
N ALA A 755 -0.12 -22.82 -31.47
CA ALA A 755 0.77 -23.80 -32.09
C ALA A 755 2.06 -24.08 -31.31
N VAL A 756 2.51 -25.34 -31.34
CA VAL A 756 3.73 -25.83 -30.67
C VAL A 756 4.97 -25.39 -31.46
N GLY A 757 5.27 -24.10 -31.34
CA GLY A 757 6.36 -23.42 -32.02
C GLY A 757 6.28 -21.89 -31.93
N ILE A 758 5.15 -21.33 -31.47
CA ILE A 758 4.95 -19.89 -31.32
C ILE A 758 6.10 -19.23 -30.57
N GLN A 759 6.56 -18.11 -31.11
CA GLN A 759 7.55 -17.24 -30.50
C GLN A 759 6.85 -15.98 -30.01
N THR A 760 7.27 -15.48 -28.85
CA THR A 760 6.87 -14.16 -28.36
C THR A 760 7.64 -13.08 -29.14
N PHE A 761 6.92 -12.15 -29.75
CA PHE A 761 7.45 -10.94 -30.35
C PHE A 761 6.95 -9.71 -29.58
N TYR A 762 7.69 -8.62 -29.62
CA TYR A 762 7.45 -7.40 -28.84
C TYR A 762 7.26 -6.22 -29.80
N LEU A 763 6.35 -5.29 -29.51
CA LEU A 763 6.14 -4.11 -30.36
C LEU A 763 7.46 -3.33 -30.50
N ASP A 764 7.73 -2.79 -31.70
CA ASP A 764 8.98 -2.12 -32.10
C ASP A 764 8.59 -0.86 -32.91
N GLU A 765 8.08 0.19 -32.24
CA GLU A 765 7.50 1.38 -32.92
C GLU A 765 8.57 2.21 -33.67
N ASP A 766 9.80 2.32 -33.15
CA ASP A 766 10.88 3.11 -33.79
C ASP A 766 11.75 2.34 -34.82
N GLN A 767 11.75 1.00 -34.77
CA GLN A 767 12.44 0.08 -35.69
C GLN A 767 13.96 -0.03 -35.51
N ASP A 768 14.49 0.17 -34.30
CA ASP A 768 15.89 -0.15 -33.96
C ASP A 768 16.16 -1.66 -33.82
N GLY A 769 15.13 -2.44 -33.42
CA GLY A 769 15.16 -3.90 -33.32
C GLY A 769 15.08 -4.48 -31.90
N PHE A 770 14.78 -3.69 -30.87
CA PHE A 770 14.25 -4.19 -29.59
C PHE A 770 12.73 -4.07 -29.53
N GLY A 771 12.12 -4.15 -28.34
CA GLY A 771 10.69 -3.94 -28.20
C GLY A 771 10.16 -4.04 -26.76
N VAL A 772 9.05 -3.36 -26.49
CA VAL A 772 8.44 -3.25 -25.16
C VAL A 772 7.81 -4.56 -24.66
N THR A 773 8.13 -4.90 -23.40
CA THR A 773 7.73 -6.17 -22.77
C THR A 773 6.24 -6.30 -22.42
N ASN A 774 5.51 -5.18 -22.33
CA ASN A 774 4.09 -5.14 -21.98
C ASN A 774 3.13 -5.20 -23.18
N GLU A 775 3.62 -4.96 -24.42
CA GLU A 775 2.85 -5.10 -25.66
C GLU A 775 3.37 -6.27 -26.52
N ALA A 776 3.62 -7.40 -25.84
CA ALA A 776 4.04 -8.66 -26.45
C ALA A 776 2.87 -9.40 -27.13
N VAL A 777 3.16 -10.05 -28.26
CA VAL A 777 2.24 -10.94 -28.99
C VAL A 777 2.91 -12.28 -29.28
N GLU A 778 2.16 -13.37 -29.17
CA GLU A 778 2.63 -14.71 -29.54
C GLU A 778 2.21 -15.01 -30.98
N SER A 779 3.15 -15.49 -31.80
CA SER A 779 2.93 -15.75 -33.24
C SER A 779 3.95 -16.78 -33.75
N CYS A 780 3.63 -17.46 -34.86
CA CYS A 780 4.61 -18.27 -35.59
C CYS A 780 5.56 -17.45 -36.47
N PHE A 781 5.21 -16.20 -36.79
CA PHE A 781 6.02 -15.32 -37.64
C PHE A 781 6.06 -13.89 -37.08
N GLN A 782 7.23 -13.26 -37.17
CA GLN A 782 7.46 -11.87 -36.74
C GLN A 782 6.48 -10.92 -37.47
N PRO A 783 5.61 -10.20 -36.75
CA PRO A 783 4.73 -9.19 -37.36
C PRO A 783 5.52 -8.03 -37.98
N ASP A 784 4.88 -7.24 -38.85
CA ASP A 784 5.43 -5.93 -39.24
C ASP A 784 5.40 -5.01 -37.99
N ASP A 785 6.49 -4.26 -37.77
CA ASP A 785 6.70 -3.34 -36.63
C ASP A 785 6.75 -4.02 -35.23
N TYR A 786 7.34 -5.23 -35.16
CA TYR A 786 7.62 -6.02 -33.93
C TYR A 786 8.99 -6.72 -34.00
N SER A 787 9.65 -7.00 -32.86
CA SER A 787 10.97 -7.68 -32.74
C SER A 787 10.96 -9.04 -32.01
N GLU A 788 11.99 -9.87 -32.24
CA GLU A 788 12.35 -11.07 -31.44
C GLU A 788 13.09 -10.72 -30.13
N LEU A 789 13.58 -9.48 -30.01
CA LEU A 789 14.29 -8.99 -28.82
C LEU A 789 13.34 -8.14 -27.96
N SER A 790 13.59 -8.12 -26.66
CA SER A 790 12.74 -7.50 -25.63
C SER A 790 13.56 -6.66 -24.67
N ASN A 791 12.86 -5.98 -23.76
CA ASN A 791 13.38 -5.01 -22.81
C ASN A 791 13.76 -3.68 -23.48
N ASP A 792 12.99 -3.24 -24.47
CA ASP A 792 12.92 -1.80 -24.70
C ASP A 792 12.18 -1.11 -23.54
N CYS A 793 12.54 0.13 -23.27
CA CYS A 793 11.99 0.96 -22.20
C CYS A 793 11.56 2.38 -22.65
N ASP A 794 11.79 2.77 -23.91
CA ASP A 794 11.23 3.97 -24.56
C ASP A 794 11.08 3.75 -26.08
N ASP A 795 10.19 2.83 -26.47
CA ASP A 795 9.91 2.28 -27.83
C ASP A 795 9.75 3.29 -29.00
N GLY A 796 9.73 4.59 -28.69
CA GLY A 796 9.67 5.70 -29.65
C GLY A 796 11.00 6.42 -29.88
N ASN A 797 12.14 5.84 -29.50
CA ASN A 797 13.43 6.53 -29.38
C ASN A 797 14.67 5.61 -29.58
N GLU A 798 15.17 5.57 -30.84
CA GLU A 798 16.28 4.73 -31.40
C GLU A 798 17.67 4.79 -30.69
N LEU A 799 17.72 5.31 -29.46
CA LEU A 799 18.88 5.57 -28.61
C LEU A 799 18.70 5.02 -27.17
N ILE A 800 17.57 4.39 -26.83
CA ILE A 800 17.28 3.81 -25.51
C ILE A 800 16.91 2.32 -25.71
N ASN A 801 17.90 1.43 -25.70
CA ASN A 801 17.68 -0.02 -25.87
C ASN A 801 18.86 -0.87 -25.32
N PRO A 802 18.66 -2.19 -25.08
CA PRO A 802 19.68 -3.10 -24.53
C PRO A 802 21.00 -3.34 -25.29
N ASP A 803 21.25 -2.72 -26.45
CA ASP A 803 22.55 -2.77 -27.16
C ASP A 803 23.33 -1.41 -27.11
N ILE A 804 22.81 -0.41 -26.37
CA ILE A 804 23.42 0.93 -26.15
C ILE A 804 24.53 0.89 -25.06
N GLU A 805 25.45 1.87 -25.08
CA GLU A 805 26.45 2.09 -24.01
C GLU A 805 25.98 3.26 -23.11
N GLU A 806 25.73 2.97 -21.83
CA GLU A 806 25.17 3.86 -20.80
C GLU A 806 25.93 5.20 -20.59
N VAL A 807 25.18 6.28 -20.34
CA VAL A 807 25.62 7.69 -20.25
C VAL A 807 25.28 8.30 -18.89
N TRP A 808 25.73 7.60 -17.84
CA TRP A 808 25.69 7.96 -16.40
C TRP A 808 25.48 9.44 -16.04
N TYR A 809 24.51 9.64 -15.16
CA TYR A 809 24.05 10.88 -14.52
C TYR A 809 23.28 11.86 -15.42
N ASP A 810 22.57 11.38 -16.45
CA ASP A 810 21.66 12.21 -17.27
C ASP A 810 20.15 11.98 -17.01
N GLY A 811 19.81 11.02 -16.17
CA GLY A 811 18.46 10.71 -15.67
C GLY A 811 17.67 9.72 -16.53
N ILE A 812 18.34 8.99 -17.42
CA ILE A 812 17.74 8.06 -18.37
C ILE A 812 18.54 6.75 -18.35
N ASP A 813 17.93 5.61 -18.00
CA ASP A 813 18.51 4.29 -18.28
C ASP A 813 18.43 4.05 -19.80
N GLN A 814 19.51 4.30 -20.54
CA GLN A 814 19.48 4.13 -22.01
C GLN A 814 19.80 2.70 -22.46
N ASN A 815 20.20 1.83 -21.53
CA ASN A 815 20.49 0.42 -21.79
C ASN A 815 19.39 -0.54 -21.30
N CYS A 816 18.34 -0.02 -20.66
CA CYS A 816 17.15 -0.73 -20.19
C CYS A 816 17.44 -1.99 -19.34
N ASP A 817 18.59 -2.03 -18.64
CA ASP A 817 18.92 -3.15 -17.74
C ASP A 817 18.36 -2.99 -16.33
N GLY A 818 17.77 -1.83 -16.03
CA GLY A 818 17.11 -1.53 -14.76
C GLY A 818 18.07 -1.34 -13.60
N LEU A 819 19.37 -1.14 -13.87
CA LEU A 819 20.28 -0.51 -12.92
C LEU A 819 19.96 0.98 -12.80
N SER A 820 20.35 1.59 -11.68
CA SER A 820 20.18 3.03 -11.51
C SER A 820 21.25 3.79 -12.27
N ASP A 821 20.89 4.85 -12.99
CA ASP A 821 21.79 5.85 -13.61
C ASP A 821 22.77 6.51 -12.59
N TYR A 822 22.59 6.19 -11.31
CA TYR A 822 23.35 6.68 -10.16
C TYR A 822 24.17 5.56 -9.44
N ASP A 823 24.35 4.37 -10.06
CA ASP A 823 25.18 3.23 -9.60
C ASP A 823 26.11 2.75 -10.73
N GLN A 824 27.17 3.52 -11.03
CA GLN A 824 28.13 3.32 -12.13
C GLN A 824 29.04 2.11 -11.94
N ASP A 825 29.33 1.70 -10.69
CA ASP A 825 30.21 0.55 -10.43
C ASP A 825 29.48 -0.78 -10.14
N GLY A 826 28.15 -0.74 -9.98
CA GLY A 826 27.26 -1.89 -9.96
C GLY A 826 27.28 -2.67 -8.65
N ASP A 827 27.40 -1.97 -7.52
CA ASP A 827 27.41 -2.59 -6.18
C ASP A 827 26.02 -2.67 -5.51
N GLY A 828 25.03 -1.94 -6.07
CA GLY A 828 23.63 -1.93 -5.65
C GLY A 828 23.27 -0.76 -4.73
N VAL A 829 24.07 0.30 -4.72
CA VAL A 829 23.91 1.49 -3.86
C VAL A 829 24.12 2.76 -4.68
N GLU A 830 23.06 3.58 -4.80
CA GLU A 830 23.13 4.85 -5.52
C GLU A 830 24.07 5.86 -4.85
N VAL A 831 24.69 6.74 -5.63
CA VAL A 831 25.60 7.78 -5.16
C VAL A 831 24.88 8.92 -4.43
N GLU A 832 25.44 9.37 -3.30
CA GLU A 832 24.92 10.50 -2.50
C GLU A 832 25.03 11.83 -3.28
N PHE A 833 26.14 12.01 -4.01
CA PHE A 833 26.49 13.22 -4.76
C PHE A 833 27.22 12.91 -6.07
N TYR A 834 26.88 13.58 -7.17
CA TYR A 834 27.59 13.48 -8.45
C TYR A 834 28.09 14.84 -8.95
N LEU A 835 28.93 14.82 -9.99
CA LEU A 835 29.48 16.04 -10.61
C LEU A 835 28.83 16.29 -11.97
N ASP A 836 28.17 17.44 -12.12
CA ASP A 836 27.52 17.82 -13.39
C ASP A 836 28.52 18.17 -14.50
N VAL A 837 28.00 18.43 -15.70
CA VAL A 837 28.79 18.76 -16.90
C VAL A 837 29.57 20.09 -16.82
N ASP A 838 29.25 20.98 -15.87
CA ASP A 838 29.98 22.22 -15.58
C ASP A 838 30.94 22.07 -14.37
N GLY A 839 30.85 20.96 -13.62
CA GLY A 839 31.71 20.60 -12.49
C GLY A 839 31.18 21.07 -11.13
N LEU A 840 29.86 21.14 -10.96
CA LEU A 840 29.18 21.39 -9.68
C LEU A 840 28.76 20.07 -9.01
N GLU A 841 28.79 20.05 -7.69
CA GLU A 841 28.30 18.93 -6.87
C GLU A 841 26.76 19.01 -6.81
N VAL A 842 26.08 17.92 -7.19
CA VAL A 842 24.61 17.77 -7.18
C VAL A 842 24.24 16.63 -6.24
N GLU A 843 23.34 16.91 -5.30
CA GLU A 843 22.86 15.99 -4.26
C GLU A 843 21.69 15.15 -4.82
N HIS A 844 21.83 13.82 -4.80
CA HIS A 844 20.79 12.90 -5.30
C HIS A 844 20.14 12.04 -4.19
N GLY A 845 20.77 11.95 -3.01
CA GLY A 845 20.21 11.26 -1.85
C GLY A 845 20.44 9.74 -1.81
N GLY A 846 21.35 9.23 -2.63
CA GLY A 846 21.93 7.89 -2.48
C GLY A 846 22.77 7.75 -1.20
N SER A 847 23.45 6.61 -1.04
CA SER A 847 24.28 6.32 0.15
C SER A 847 25.67 5.74 -0.13
N ASP A 848 26.08 5.68 -1.41
CA ASP A 848 27.48 5.50 -1.78
C ASP A 848 28.24 6.85 -1.89
N CYS A 849 29.57 6.79 -1.74
CA CYS A 849 30.47 7.92 -1.61
C CYS A 849 31.69 7.93 -2.57
N ASP A 850 31.88 6.92 -3.42
CA ASP A 850 32.93 6.86 -4.46
C ASP A 850 32.50 5.87 -5.58
N ASP A 851 31.48 6.25 -6.34
CA ASP A 851 30.79 5.53 -7.43
C ASP A 851 31.70 5.19 -8.63
N GLN A 852 32.73 4.41 -8.34
CA GLN A 852 33.87 3.99 -9.16
C GLN A 852 34.75 2.92 -8.43
N ASP A 853 34.45 2.56 -7.18
CA ASP A 853 35.04 1.47 -6.39
C ASP A 853 33.96 0.72 -5.57
N SER A 854 33.40 -0.36 -6.17
CA SER A 854 32.43 -1.36 -5.63
C SER A 854 32.89 -2.15 -4.39
N THR A 855 33.69 -1.50 -3.56
CA THR A 855 34.00 -1.87 -2.18
C THR A 855 33.63 -0.76 -1.19
N ALA A 856 32.97 0.32 -1.64
CA ALA A 856 32.44 1.42 -0.83
C ALA A 856 31.07 1.08 -0.19
N LEU A 857 30.16 0.40 -0.91
CA LEU A 857 29.15 -0.56 -0.38
C LEU A 857 28.23 -0.07 0.78
N SER A 858 27.96 1.22 0.88
CA SER A 858 27.31 1.91 2.02
C SER A 858 28.21 2.07 3.26
N GLY A 859 28.32 3.31 3.75
CA GLY A 859 29.07 3.59 4.98
C GLY A 859 29.63 4.99 5.16
N CYS A 860 29.10 6.03 4.50
CA CYS A 860 29.25 7.39 5.03
C CYS A 860 28.73 7.40 6.47
N ALA A 861 29.62 7.54 7.45
CA ALA A 861 29.19 7.69 8.84
C ALA A 861 28.41 9.01 8.96
N LEU A 862 27.19 8.98 9.53
CA LEU A 862 26.30 10.15 9.65
C LEU A 862 27.01 11.39 10.22
N TYR A 863 28.05 11.14 11.01
CA TYR A 863 29.08 12.10 11.40
C TYR A 863 30.31 11.36 11.92
N GLU A 864 31.48 11.99 11.85
CA GLU A 864 32.75 11.49 12.40
C GLU A 864 32.66 11.13 13.91
N PHE A 865 32.81 9.85 14.26
CA PHE A 865 32.70 9.38 15.65
C PHE A 865 33.72 8.31 16.04
N THR A 866 34.75 8.69 16.80
CA THR A 866 35.61 7.69 17.48
C THR A 866 35.07 7.28 18.86
N SER A 867 34.66 8.26 19.68
CA SER A 867 34.13 8.02 21.03
C SER A 867 33.53 9.28 21.65
N HIS A 868 32.56 9.12 22.55
CA HIS A 868 31.99 10.21 23.35
C HIS A 868 31.82 9.80 24.83
N THR A 869 31.68 10.77 25.73
CA THR A 869 31.32 10.52 27.14
C THR A 869 30.13 11.40 27.54
N PHE A 870 28.96 10.79 27.55
CA PHE A 870 27.73 11.39 28.04
C PHE A 870 27.81 11.59 29.57
N THR A 871 27.34 12.74 30.01
CA THR A 871 27.43 13.23 31.39
C THR A 871 26.08 13.76 31.89
N SER A 872 26.08 14.34 33.10
CA SER A 872 24.97 15.14 33.63
C SER A 872 24.90 16.56 33.03
N CYS A 873 25.73 16.90 32.03
CA CYS A 873 25.84 18.24 31.42
C CYS A 873 26.03 19.36 32.46
N SER A 874 26.86 19.09 33.49
CA SER A 874 27.07 19.93 34.68
C SER A 874 25.85 20.19 35.58
N VAL A 875 24.68 19.59 35.30
CA VAL A 875 23.48 19.69 36.14
C VAL A 875 23.57 18.70 37.30
N THR A 876 23.12 19.11 38.50
CA THR A 876 23.07 18.24 39.68
C THR A 876 21.75 18.40 40.43
N GLY A 877 21.11 17.28 40.76
CA GLY A 877 19.82 17.25 41.43
C GLY A 877 19.01 16.00 41.10
N ARG A 878 17.70 16.18 40.93
CA ARG A 878 16.72 15.09 40.79
C ARG A 878 16.16 14.88 39.39
N THR A 879 16.24 15.88 38.51
CA THR A 879 15.50 15.96 37.21
C THR A 879 16.36 15.72 35.97
N GLY A 880 17.68 15.63 36.09
CA GLY A 880 18.57 15.56 34.92
C GLY A 880 18.77 16.91 34.20
N PRO A 881 19.61 16.95 33.16
CA PRO A 881 19.78 18.12 32.29
C PRO A 881 18.58 18.39 31.35
N THR A 882 18.57 19.55 30.70
CA THR A 882 17.74 19.85 29.52
C THR A 882 18.63 19.91 28.28
N TYR A 883 18.05 19.89 27.08
CA TYR A 883 18.80 19.97 25.82
C TYR A 883 19.81 21.14 25.81
N SER A 884 19.33 22.34 26.15
CA SER A 884 20.12 23.56 26.32
C SER A 884 21.27 23.50 27.34
N HIS A 885 21.22 22.61 28.35
CA HIS A 885 22.37 22.39 29.23
C HIS A 885 23.47 21.55 28.57
N CYS A 886 23.12 20.66 27.65
CA CYS A 886 24.07 19.79 26.94
C CYS A 886 24.67 20.49 25.72
N LEU A 887 23.87 21.24 24.94
CA LEU A 887 24.34 22.16 23.89
C LEU A 887 25.42 23.13 24.39
N ALA A 888 25.26 23.65 25.63
CA ALA A 888 26.21 24.57 26.24
C ALA A 888 27.40 23.88 26.95
N TYR A 889 27.52 22.54 26.88
CA TYR A 889 28.51 21.76 27.63
C TYR A 889 29.36 20.82 26.76
N TYR A 890 28.78 20.22 25.73
CA TYR A 890 29.54 19.44 24.75
C TYR A 890 30.16 20.35 23.67
N SER A 891 30.98 19.75 22.80
CA SER A 891 31.73 20.46 21.76
C SER A 891 32.14 19.50 20.64
N THR A 892 31.26 18.56 20.30
CA THR A 892 31.29 17.75 19.08
C THR A 892 30.40 18.41 18.03
N ASP A 893 30.64 18.20 16.75
CA ASP A 893 29.92 18.97 15.72
C ASP A 893 28.45 18.47 15.55
N TRP A 894 28.22 17.17 15.74
CA TRP A 894 26.91 16.51 15.68
C TRP A 894 25.95 16.77 16.85
N HIS A 895 26.41 17.27 18.01
CA HIS A 895 25.52 17.38 19.18
C HIS A 895 24.61 18.63 19.17
N SER A 896 24.86 19.54 18.22
CA SER A 896 24.00 20.70 17.91
C SER A 896 22.86 20.34 16.97
N ASP A 897 22.94 19.17 16.33
CA ASP A 897 21.94 18.63 15.42
C ASP A 897 20.86 17.87 16.21
N SER A 898 19.59 18.12 15.90
CA SER A 898 18.45 17.47 16.54
C SER A 898 18.32 16.00 16.20
N ASP A 899 18.77 15.61 15.01
CA ASP A 899 18.45 14.32 14.40
C ASP A 899 19.49 13.27 14.85
N TYR A 900 20.69 13.75 15.22
CA TYR A 900 21.74 12.97 15.84
C TYR A 900 21.73 13.03 17.38
N PHE A 901 21.22 14.11 17.99
CA PHE A 901 21.21 14.26 19.45
C PHE A 901 20.10 15.18 19.98
N VAL A 902 19.22 14.67 20.84
CA VAL A 902 18.09 15.44 21.41
C VAL A 902 17.76 15.03 22.87
N ILE A 903 17.06 15.91 23.61
CA ILE A 903 16.51 15.62 24.96
C ILE A 903 15.01 15.95 24.97
N ILE A 904 14.19 14.98 24.56
CA ILE A 904 12.72 15.09 24.57
C ILE A 904 12.19 14.89 26.01
N THR A 905 12.58 13.80 26.68
CA THR A 905 12.29 13.60 28.11
C THR A 905 13.40 14.20 28.95
N GLN A 906 13.04 15.08 29.91
CA GLN A 906 14.04 15.80 30.71
C GLN A 906 15.07 14.84 31.35
N GLY A 907 16.33 15.06 31.01
CA GLY A 907 17.48 14.35 31.53
C GLY A 907 17.89 13.07 30.78
N ILE A 908 17.05 12.57 29.88
CA ILE A 908 17.38 11.43 29.02
C ILE A 908 17.93 11.96 27.70
N GLN A 909 19.20 11.64 27.43
CA GLN A 909 19.88 11.99 26.18
C GLN A 909 19.56 10.93 25.13
N ILE A 910 18.98 11.33 24.01
CA ILE A 910 18.80 10.48 22.84
C ILE A 910 19.99 10.70 21.91
N TRP A 911 20.57 9.62 21.39
CA TRP A 911 21.74 9.65 20.53
C TRP A 911 21.58 8.61 19.41
N THR A 912 21.72 9.06 18.16
CA THR A 912 21.58 8.25 16.95
C THR A 912 22.95 7.70 16.55
N VAL A 913 23.06 6.39 16.36
CA VAL A 913 24.34 5.72 16.04
C VAL A 913 24.83 6.11 14.63
N PRO A 914 26.09 6.56 14.46
CA PRO A 914 26.57 7.13 13.21
C PRO A 914 26.99 6.11 12.14
N GLU A 915 27.40 4.90 12.53
CA GLU A 915 27.94 3.88 11.62
C GLU A 915 27.77 2.47 12.23
N ASP A 916 27.70 1.45 11.37
CA ASP A 916 27.57 0.04 11.76
C ASP A 916 28.83 -0.47 12.48
N GLY A 917 28.70 -1.02 13.69
CA GLY A 917 29.91 -1.39 14.42
C GLY A 917 29.76 -2.05 15.79
N VAL A 918 30.92 -2.45 16.34
CA VAL A 918 31.03 -3.00 17.70
C VAL A 918 31.38 -1.88 18.67
N TYR A 919 30.38 -1.34 19.35
CA TYR A 919 30.55 -0.27 20.33
C TYR A 919 30.82 -0.83 21.73
N ARG A 920 31.87 -0.33 22.40
CA ARG A 920 32.08 -0.56 23.84
C ARG A 920 31.40 0.52 24.65
N ILE A 921 30.38 0.10 25.40
CA ILE A 921 29.62 0.96 26.30
C ILE A 921 30.13 0.73 27.73
N THR A 922 30.52 1.80 28.42
CA THR A 922 30.96 1.81 29.82
C THR A 922 30.11 2.78 30.64
N ALA A 923 29.10 2.24 31.34
CA ALA A 923 28.24 2.99 32.25
C ALA A 923 28.83 3.04 33.67
N THR A 924 28.79 4.21 34.30
CA THR A 924 29.14 4.43 35.70
C THR A 924 27.92 5.01 36.42
N GLY A 925 27.44 4.34 37.47
CA GLY A 925 26.37 4.84 38.34
C GLY A 925 26.88 5.88 39.34
N ALA A 926 25.99 6.76 39.79
CA ALA A 926 26.36 7.87 40.68
C ALA A 926 26.57 7.44 42.14
N SER A 927 27.20 8.32 42.93
CA SER A 927 27.44 8.08 44.36
C SER A 927 26.28 8.56 45.26
N GLY A 928 26.11 7.91 46.41
CA GLY A 928 25.18 8.33 47.46
C GLY A 928 25.74 9.47 48.31
N TYR A 929 24.87 10.37 48.80
CA TYR A 929 25.35 11.55 49.52
C TYR A 929 25.99 11.20 50.87
N ALA A 930 27.09 11.89 51.20
CA ALA A 930 27.83 11.73 52.44
C ALA A 930 28.36 13.08 52.96
N VAL A 931 28.10 13.37 54.24
CA VAL A 931 28.36 14.70 54.83
C VAL A 931 29.84 15.06 55.11
N SER A 932 30.82 14.22 54.73
CA SER A 932 32.24 14.62 54.51
C SER A 932 33.11 13.49 53.93
N ASN A 933 34.21 13.85 53.27
CA ASN A 933 35.29 12.94 52.82
C ASN A 933 36.03 12.19 53.95
N SER A 934 35.64 12.35 55.23
CA SER A 934 36.15 11.53 56.35
C SER A 934 35.35 10.24 56.56
N TYR A 935 34.30 10.02 55.76
CA TYR A 935 33.38 8.90 55.85
C TYR A 935 33.51 8.03 54.60
N ALA A 936 33.11 6.77 54.68
CA ALA A 936 33.11 5.88 53.53
C ALA A 936 31.83 6.13 52.73
N ASN A 937 32.00 6.65 51.51
CA ASN A 937 30.90 6.91 50.59
C ASN A 937 30.37 5.59 50.03
N SER A 938 29.12 5.60 49.60
CA SER A 938 28.55 4.56 48.75
C SER A 938 28.86 4.91 47.30
N TYR A 939 29.73 4.13 46.67
CA TYR A 939 30.12 4.31 45.26
C TYR A 939 29.10 3.61 44.36
N GLY A 940 28.80 4.18 43.20
CA GLY A 940 28.07 3.45 42.16
C GLY A 940 28.90 2.32 41.55
N ALA A 941 28.24 1.46 40.80
CA ALA A 941 28.89 0.45 39.97
C ALA A 941 29.51 1.08 38.71
N VAL A 942 30.48 0.39 38.11
CA VAL A 942 31.01 0.63 36.76
C VAL A 942 30.81 -0.67 36.00
N ILE A 943 30.08 -0.62 34.89
CA ILE A 943 29.67 -1.77 34.09
C ILE A 943 30.04 -1.49 32.64
N GLN A 944 30.72 -2.43 32.01
CA GLN A 944 31.22 -2.34 30.64
C GLN A 944 30.81 -3.59 29.86
N GLY A 945 30.40 -3.43 28.61
CA GLY A 945 30.20 -4.50 27.64
C GLY A 945 30.37 -4.00 26.21
N ASP A 946 30.68 -4.92 25.30
CA ASP A 946 30.89 -4.64 23.89
C ASP A 946 29.66 -5.18 23.11
N VAL A 947 29.04 -4.32 22.30
CA VAL A 947 27.68 -4.47 21.75
C VAL A 947 27.70 -4.15 20.26
N GLN A 948 27.04 -4.96 19.42
CA GLN A 948 26.79 -4.58 18.02
C GLN A 948 25.64 -3.57 17.98
N LEU A 949 25.83 -2.47 17.25
CA LEU A 949 24.80 -1.51 16.90
C LEU A 949 24.89 -1.25 15.38
N SER A 950 23.78 -0.82 14.79
CA SER A 950 23.74 -0.42 13.38
C SER A 950 23.54 1.08 13.22
N GLN A 951 23.89 1.63 12.05
CA GLN A 951 23.66 3.03 11.72
C GLN A 951 22.17 3.37 11.89
N GLY A 952 21.86 4.55 12.45
CA GLY A 952 20.50 4.96 12.78
C GLY A 952 19.91 4.39 14.08
N ASP A 953 20.55 3.43 14.76
CA ASP A 953 20.07 2.92 16.06
C ASP A 953 19.90 4.07 17.07
N SER A 954 18.70 4.22 17.64
CA SER A 954 18.41 5.26 18.62
C SER A 954 18.62 4.78 20.06
N LEU A 955 19.61 5.35 20.75
CA LEU A 955 19.94 5.02 22.15
C LEU A 955 19.49 6.10 23.13
N GLN A 956 18.63 5.71 24.08
CA GLN A 956 18.34 6.50 25.27
C GLN A 956 19.40 6.29 26.36
N ILE A 957 20.06 7.40 26.72
CA ILE A 957 21.18 7.47 27.65
C ILE A 957 20.80 8.35 28.85
N LEU A 958 20.54 7.71 29.99
CA LEU A 958 20.25 8.37 31.26
C LEU A 958 21.50 8.36 32.13
N VAL A 959 22.11 9.50 32.38
CA VAL A 959 23.28 9.61 33.27
C VAL A 959 22.85 9.92 34.70
N GLY A 960 23.09 8.98 35.61
CA GLY A 960 22.72 9.12 37.02
C GLY A 960 23.46 10.26 37.72
N GLN A 961 22.81 10.93 38.65
CA GLN A 961 23.36 12.05 39.42
C GLN A 961 23.54 11.71 40.91
N MET A 962 24.42 12.45 41.58
CA MET A 962 24.70 12.29 43.01
C MET A 962 23.46 12.64 43.86
N GLY A 963 23.20 11.84 44.90
CA GLY A 963 22.14 12.18 45.85
C GLY A 963 22.40 13.49 46.61
N GLY A 964 21.34 14.07 47.19
CA GLY A 964 21.41 15.28 48.02
C GLY A 964 21.24 15.02 49.52
N GLY A 965 21.76 15.92 50.37
CA GLY A 965 21.63 15.85 51.82
C GLY A 965 22.13 17.10 52.54
N ASN A 966 21.97 17.16 53.87
CA ASN A 966 22.28 18.37 54.66
C ASN A 966 23.47 18.16 55.62
N ALA A 967 24.54 18.94 55.42
CA ALA A 967 25.75 18.94 56.25
C ALA A 967 25.54 19.24 57.76
N THR A 968 24.35 19.67 58.20
CA THR A 968 24.02 19.92 59.62
C THR A 968 23.32 18.76 60.32
N HIS A 969 22.63 17.88 59.59
CA HIS A 969 21.89 16.72 60.10
C HIS A 969 22.21 15.53 59.18
N GLY A 970 23.14 14.68 59.64
CA GLY A 970 23.89 13.79 58.75
C GLY A 970 23.36 12.38 58.57
N ASN A 971 22.07 12.12 58.83
CA ASN A 971 21.43 10.82 58.59
C ASN A 971 20.31 10.90 57.54
N GLU A 972 20.13 12.09 56.96
CA GLU A 972 19.05 12.51 56.09
C GLU A 972 19.61 12.73 54.66
N ASN A 973 20.17 11.67 54.08
CA ASN A 973 20.98 11.72 52.85
C ASN A 973 20.40 10.79 51.77
N GLY A 974 20.19 11.27 50.56
CA GLY A 974 19.65 10.49 49.44
C GLY A 974 20.68 9.57 48.78
N GLY A 975 20.18 8.59 48.03
CA GLY A 975 21.00 7.76 47.13
C GLY A 975 21.27 8.47 45.80
N GLY A 976 22.37 8.11 45.15
CA GLY A 976 22.61 8.48 43.75
C GLY A 976 21.80 7.59 42.82
N GLY A 977 21.51 8.10 41.62
CA GLY A 977 20.87 7.31 40.58
C GLY A 977 21.81 6.33 39.88
N GLY A 978 21.22 5.37 39.18
CA GLY A 978 21.94 4.56 38.22
C GLY A 978 22.10 5.29 36.88
N SER A 979 23.04 4.82 36.06
CA SER A 979 23.17 5.26 34.67
C SER A 979 22.72 4.14 33.74
N PHE A 980 21.98 4.46 32.69
CA PHE A 980 21.29 3.53 31.80
C PHE A 980 21.64 3.83 30.35
N VAL A 981 21.77 2.77 29.53
CA VAL A 981 21.80 2.82 28.07
C VAL A 981 20.77 1.80 27.57
N VAL A 982 19.84 2.28 26.76
CA VAL A 982 18.58 1.59 26.42
C VAL A 982 18.30 1.82 24.94
N MET A 983 18.05 0.73 24.21
CA MET A 983 17.66 0.75 22.80
C MET A 983 16.14 0.99 22.68
N GLN A 984 15.72 1.81 21.72
CA GLN A 984 14.32 2.20 21.48
C GLN A 984 13.89 1.78 20.06
N ASN A 985 13.17 0.66 19.95
CA ASN A 985 12.66 0.16 18.66
C ASN A 985 11.14 0.04 18.77
N LEU A 986 10.38 0.72 17.89
CA LEU A 986 8.91 0.64 17.82
C LEU A 986 8.21 0.73 19.21
N ASN A 987 8.57 1.75 19.98
CA ASN A 987 8.09 2.00 21.36
C ASN A 987 8.45 0.93 22.43
N LEU A 988 9.33 -0.04 22.11
CA LEU A 988 9.84 -1.03 23.06
C LEU A 988 11.23 -0.64 23.61
N TYR A 989 11.32 -0.48 24.93
CA TYR A 989 12.54 -0.08 25.63
C TYR A 989 13.37 -1.28 26.11
N SER A 990 14.48 -1.57 25.44
CA SER A 990 15.37 -2.69 25.75
C SER A 990 16.65 -2.24 26.45
N PRO A 991 16.86 -2.52 27.76
CA PRO A 991 18.04 -2.07 28.49
C PRO A 991 19.29 -2.85 28.05
N ILE A 992 20.30 -2.15 27.52
CA ILE A 992 21.57 -2.76 27.10
C ILE A 992 22.51 -2.88 28.29
N ILE A 993 22.88 -1.74 28.88
CA ILE A 993 23.79 -1.64 30.03
C ILE A 993 23.21 -0.68 31.06
N VAL A 994 23.20 -1.11 32.33
CA VAL A 994 22.76 -0.28 33.46
C VAL A 994 23.74 -0.44 34.61
N ALA A 995 24.27 0.68 35.12
CA ALA A 995 25.17 0.72 36.26
C ALA A 995 24.47 1.32 37.49
N GLY A 996 24.25 0.51 38.52
CA GLY A 996 23.52 0.92 39.72
C GLY A 996 24.25 1.97 40.58
N GLY A 997 23.51 2.96 41.08
CA GLY A 997 23.99 4.02 41.96
C GLY A 997 24.16 3.60 43.42
N GLY A 998 24.96 4.35 44.18
CA GLY A 998 25.17 4.12 45.61
C GLY A 998 24.04 4.71 46.49
N GLY A 999 23.57 3.97 47.49
CA GLY A 999 22.59 4.44 48.47
C GLY A 999 23.18 5.43 49.49
N GLY A 1000 22.36 6.28 50.11
CA GLY A 1000 22.83 7.35 51.01
C GLY A 1000 23.57 6.83 52.26
N ALA A 1001 24.56 7.60 52.72
CA ALA A 1001 25.42 7.21 53.85
C ALA A 1001 25.07 7.93 55.17
N PRO A 1002 25.02 7.23 56.33
CA PRO A 1002 24.70 7.83 57.64
C PRO A 1002 25.92 8.44 58.36
N SER A 1003 25.67 9.30 59.36
CA SER A 1003 26.75 9.93 60.13
C SER A 1003 27.41 8.98 61.14
N VAL A 1004 28.75 8.88 61.09
CA VAL A 1004 29.57 7.86 61.79
C VAL A 1004 29.64 7.96 63.32
N SER A 1005 28.82 8.80 63.96
CA SER A 1005 28.67 8.74 65.43
C SER A 1005 28.05 7.41 65.90
N TYR A 1006 27.43 6.67 64.97
CA TYR A 1006 26.37 5.72 65.26
C TYR A 1006 26.44 4.38 64.48
N SER A 1007 27.11 4.31 63.33
CA SER A 1007 27.06 3.14 62.41
C SER A 1007 27.95 1.92 62.80
N SER A 1008 28.19 1.68 64.10
CA SER A 1008 29.15 0.66 64.57
C SER A 1008 28.64 -0.79 64.44
N GLY A 1009 28.69 -1.34 63.23
CA GLY A 1009 28.35 -2.75 62.94
C GLY A 1009 27.68 -2.99 61.58
N CYS A 1010 27.33 -1.92 60.86
CA CYS A 1010 26.73 -2.01 59.52
C CYS A 1010 27.71 -2.52 58.47
N ASN A 1011 27.19 -3.21 57.46
CA ASN A 1011 27.90 -3.53 56.24
C ASN A 1011 27.74 -2.39 55.22
N ILE A 1012 28.80 -2.06 54.49
CA ILE A 1012 28.79 -1.00 53.47
C ILE A 1012 28.78 -1.55 52.04
N THR A 1013 29.14 -2.83 51.82
CA THR A 1013 29.09 -3.43 50.47
C THR A 1013 27.70 -3.40 49.86
N ASP A 1014 26.69 -3.49 50.72
CA ASP A 1014 25.28 -3.56 50.35
C ASP A 1014 24.72 -2.17 49.97
N GLY A 1015 25.45 -1.09 50.33
CA GLY A 1015 25.10 0.29 50.01
C GLY A 1015 25.78 0.87 48.77
N ASN A 1016 26.91 0.30 48.33
CA ASN A 1016 27.45 0.58 47.00
C ASN A 1016 26.48 0.08 45.90
N GLY A 1017 26.61 0.58 44.67
CA GLY A 1017 25.99 -0.04 43.50
C GLY A 1017 26.36 -1.52 43.41
N GLN A 1018 25.37 -2.37 43.20
CA GLN A 1018 25.55 -3.82 43.14
C GLN A 1018 25.97 -4.23 41.72
N LEU A 1019 26.95 -5.14 41.61
CA LEU A 1019 27.53 -5.58 40.33
C LEU A 1019 26.66 -6.61 39.57
N GLY A 1020 25.42 -6.82 40.01
CA GLY A 1020 24.45 -7.72 39.39
C GLY A 1020 23.03 -7.19 39.57
N SER A 1021 22.06 -7.87 38.99
CA SER A 1021 20.70 -7.33 38.78
C SER A 1021 19.89 -7.07 40.04
N SER A 1022 20.21 -7.67 41.18
CA SER A 1022 19.55 -7.42 42.47
C SER A 1022 20.00 -6.11 43.12
N GLY A 1023 19.06 -5.33 43.64
CA GLY A 1023 19.33 -4.16 44.46
C GLY A 1023 19.88 -4.50 45.85
N GLY A 1024 20.64 -3.57 46.41
CA GLY A 1024 21.22 -3.64 47.74
C GLY A 1024 20.16 -3.68 48.85
N THR A 1025 20.43 -4.46 49.90
CA THR A 1025 19.51 -4.72 51.01
C THR A 1025 20.04 -4.15 52.32
N THR A 1026 19.22 -3.40 53.06
CA THR A 1026 19.65 -2.85 54.36
C THR A 1026 19.70 -3.95 55.42
N SER A 1027 20.76 -3.98 56.23
CA SER A 1027 21.12 -5.18 57.00
C SER A 1027 21.39 -4.98 58.49
N CYS A 1028 21.31 -3.77 59.06
CA CYS A 1028 21.77 -3.53 60.44
C CYS A 1028 20.69 -3.70 61.52
N TYR A 1029 19.43 -3.32 61.26
CA TYR A 1029 18.36 -3.43 62.27
C TYR A 1029 16.99 -3.92 61.75
N THR A 1030 16.58 -3.49 60.56
CA THR A 1030 15.31 -3.87 59.92
C THR A 1030 15.55 -4.08 58.44
N THR A 1031 15.38 -5.30 57.96
CA THR A 1031 15.73 -5.64 56.57
C THR A 1031 14.73 -5.05 55.58
N ALA A 1032 15.18 -4.04 54.83
CA ALA A 1032 14.51 -3.59 53.61
C ALA A 1032 15.22 -4.21 52.41
N LEU A 1033 14.48 -4.99 51.62
CA LEU A 1033 15.02 -5.63 50.43
C LEU A 1033 15.23 -4.61 49.32
N GLY A 1034 16.33 -4.75 48.59
CA GLY A 1034 16.42 -4.19 47.24
C GLY A 1034 15.49 -4.95 46.28
N GLY A 1035 15.13 -4.29 45.19
CA GLY A 1035 14.35 -4.88 44.12
C GLY A 1035 15.12 -5.97 43.38
N ASN A 1036 14.42 -6.72 42.53
CA ASN A 1036 15.00 -7.78 41.69
C ASN A 1036 14.32 -7.75 40.32
N ASN A 1037 15.00 -8.26 39.29
CA ASN A 1037 14.48 -8.38 37.92
C ASN A 1037 13.85 -7.07 37.43
N GLY A 1038 14.59 -5.96 37.52
CA GLY A 1038 14.14 -4.66 37.01
C GLY A 1038 13.28 -3.83 37.98
N ASN A 1039 12.93 -4.34 39.17
CA ASN A 1039 11.96 -3.69 40.07
C ASN A 1039 12.58 -2.69 41.06
N GLY A 1040 11.78 -1.74 41.53
CA GLY A 1040 12.14 -0.79 42.58
C GLY A 1040 12.40 -1.44 43.96
N GLY A 1041 13.07 -0.68 44.83
CA GLY A 1041 13.43 -1.13 46.19
C GLY A 1041 12.27 -1.02 47.19
N SER A 1042 12.36 -1.77 48.29
CA SER A 1042 11.37 -1.72 49.39
C SER A 1042 11.81 -0.78 50.53
N THR A 1043 10.84 -0.32 51.34
CA THR A 1043 11.09 0.36 52.62
C THR A 1043 10.81 -0.55 53.81
N ALA A 1044 11.53 -0.39 54.93
CA ALA A 1044 11.24 -1.10 56.18
C ALA A 1044 11.55 -0.27 57.44
N GLY A 1045 10.96 -0.69 58.56
CA GLY A 1045 11.17 -0.06 59.88
C GLY A 1045 10.18 1.06 60.19
N THR A 1046 10.45 1.81 61.26
CA THR A 1046 9.57 2.89 61.77
C THR A 1046 9.95 4.28 61.25
N TYR A 1047 11.18 4.43 60.74
CA TYR A 1047 11.68 5.63 60.09
C TYR A 1047 12.22 5.18 58.74
N GLN A 1048 11.86 5.84 57.65
CA GLN A 1048 12.06 5.35 56.29
C GLN A 1048 12.44 6.53 55.38
N GLY A 1049 13.44 6.35 54.54
CA GLY A 1049 13.66 7.20 53.37
C GLY A 1049 12.82 6.71 52.19
N GLY A 1050 13.10 7.23 51.00
CA GLY A 1050 12.67 6.60 49.76
C GLY A 1050 13.62 5.48 49.33
N ALA A 1051 13.08 4.40 48.79
CA ALA A 1051 13.90 3.39 48.11
C ALA A 1051 14.34 3.90 46.73
N GLY A 1052 15.32 3.24 46.10
CA GLY A 1052 15.65 3.53 44.70
C GLY A 1052 14.59 2.96 43.75
N GLY A 1053 14.44 3.57 42.58
CA GLY A 1053 13.71 3.02 41.43
C GLY A 1053 14.52 1.94 40.71
N GLY A 1054 13.81 1.05 40.03
CA GLY A 1054 14.38 0.07 39.09
C GLY A 1054 14.26 0.53 37.64
N PHE A 1055 14.36 -0.40 36.70
CA PHE A 1055 14.01 -0.17 35.31
C PHE A 1055 12.49 -0.12 35.09
N TYR A 1056 11.75 -1.12 35.60
CA TYR A 1056 10.30 -1.27 35.40
C TYR A 1056 9.41 -0.60 36.46
N SER A 1057 9.88 -0.38 37.69
CA SER A 1057 9.02 0.09 38.78
C SER A 1057 9.71 0.98 39.82
N ASP A 1058 8.94 1.92 40.37
CA ASP A 1058 9.40 2.96 41.29
C ASP A 1058 9.87 2.41 42.64
N GLY A 1059 10.76 3.16 43.28
CA GLY A 1059 11.14 2.93 44.67
C GLY A 1059 9.98 3.22 45.62
N ALA A 1060 9.70 2.27 46.52
CA ALA A 1060 8.70 2.46 47.56
C ALA A 1060 8.97 3.74 48.38
N HIS A 1061 7.92 4.53 48.62
CA HIS A 1061 7.99 5.72 49.45
C HIS A 1061 8.13 5.36 50.95
N GLY A 1062 8.74 6.26 51.71
CA GLY A 1062 8.87 6.21 53.16
C GLY A 1062 7.73 6.90 53.93
N TYR A 1063 7.89 7.00 55.25
CA TYR A 1063 6.83 7.45 56.16
C TYR A 1063 7.32 8.52 57.16
N ILE A 1064 6.49 9.55 57.39
CA ILE A 1064 6.83 10.71 58.24
C ILE A 1064 6.51 10.47 59.72
N HIS A 1065 7.48 10.79 60.57
CA HIS A 1065 7.36 10.75 62.03
C HIS A 1065 7.47 12.13 62.71
N CYS A 1066 7.01 13.20 62.04
CA CYS A 1066 6.88 14.55 62.62
C CYS A 1066 5.55 14.75 63.35
N ASN A 1067 5.54 15.56 64.42
CA ASN A 1067 4.33 15.98 65.15
C ASN A 1067 3.96 17.41 64.70
N PRO A 1068 2.76 17.69 64.14
CA PRO A 1068 2.47 18.90 63.35
C PRO A 1068 2.26 20.17 64.20
N SER A 1069 3.30 20.58 64.94
CA SER A 1069 3.26 21.70 65.89
C SER A 1069 4.27 22.82 65.60
N SER A 1070 4.91 22.82 64.43
CA SER A 1070 6.00 23.76 64.09
C SER A 1070 6.00 24.19 62.62
N SER A 1071 5.32 25.32 62.35
CA SER A 1071 5.63 26.36 61.34
C SER A 1071 5.85 26.03 59.86
N TYR A 1072 5.90 24.76 59.45
CA TYR A 1072 5.95 24.35 58.05
C TYR A 1072 4.62 23.65 57.69
N PRO A 1073 3.82 24.20 56.76
CA PRO A 1073 2.67 23.48 56.21
C PRO A 1073 3.16 22.33 55.31
N GLU A 1074 2.33 21.29 55.18
CA GLU A 1074 2.39 20.27 54.11
C GLU A 1074 3.78 19.65 53.82
N GLY A 1075 4.38 19.03 54.83
CA GLY A 1075 5.51 18.12 54.62
C GLY A 1075 5.06 16.81 53.96
N GLY A 1076 5.28 16.67 52.66
CA GLY A 1076 5.06 15.43 51.89
C GLY A 1076 6.04 14.31 52.25
N GLN A 1077 5.59 13.05 52.16
CA GLN A 1077 6.37 11.86 52.51
C GLN A 1077 7.68 11.74 51.72
N PRO A 1078 8.78 11.21 52.30
CA PRO A 1078 9.98 10.86 51.55
C PRO A 1078 9.66 9.90 50.41
N GLN A 1079 9.75 10.35 49.16
CA GLN A 1079 9.49 9.54 47.98
C GLN A 1079 10.72 8.70 47.65
N GLY A 1080 10.51 7.47 47.20
CA GLY A 1080 11.52 6.76 46.42
C GLY A 1080 11.74 7.42 45.06
N GLY A 1081 12.80 7.01 44.37
CA GLY A 1081 13.05 7.46 42.99
C GLY A 1081 12.13 6.76 42.00
N ALA A 1082 11.80 7.45 40.91
CA ALA A 1082 11.04 6.87 39.81
C ALA A 1082 11.87 5.80 39.07
N SER A 1083 11.17 4.92 38.35
CA SER A 1083 11.80 3.95 37.44
C SER A 1083 12.39 4.64 36.20
N PHE A 1084 13.21 3.93 35.41
CA PHE A 1084 13.64 4.43 34.09
C PHE A 1084 12.44 4.77 33.20
N LEU A 1085 11.45 3.87 33.11
CA LEU A 1085 10.22 4.07 32.32
C LEU A 1085 9.35 5.25 32.82
N ASN A 1086 9.54 5.68 34.07
CA ASN A 1086 8.90 6.86 34.66
C ASN A 1086 9.86 8.07 34.69
N GLY A 1087 10.73 8.20 33.67
CA GLY A 1087 11.67 9.32 33.49
C GLY A 1087 12.85 9.36 34.47
N GLY A 1088 13.01 8.37 35.35
CA GLY A 1088 14.15 8.25 36.27
C GLY A 1088 14.30 9.37 37.30
N GLU A 1089 13.26 10.14 37.61
CA GLU A 1089 13.36 11.27 38.55
C GLU A 1089 13.79 10.80 39.96
N GLY A 1090 14.78 11.49 40.56
CA GLY A 1090 15.22 11.23 41.93
C GLY A 1090 14.14 11.59 42.95
N GLY A 1091 13.89 10.72 43.93
CA GLY A 1091 12.82 10.92 44.93
C GLY A 1091 13.06 12.15 45.80
N TYR A 1092 11.99 12.91 46.10
CA TYR A 1092 12.05 14.11 46.94
C TYR A 1092 11.53 13.85 48.37
N GLY A 1093 11.97 14.65 49.35
CA GLY A 1093 11.60 14.43 50.75
C GLY A 1093 11.68 15.66 51.64
N TYR A 1094 10.79 15.71 52.63
CA TYR A 1094 10.78 16.70 53.71
C TYR A 1094 11.09 16.05 55.06
N THR A 1095 11.88 16.73 55.90
CA THR A 1095 12.16 16.30 57.29
C THR A 1095 11.84 17.40 58.29
N CYS A 1096 11.58 17.06 59.56
CA CYS A 1096 11.24 18.06 60.58
C CYS A 1096 12.38 19.05 60.93
N TYR A 1097 13.57 18.90 60.34
CA TYR A 1097 14.78 19.67 60.65
C TYR A 1097 15.56 20.17 59.40
N SER A 1098 15.23 19.69 58.20
CA SER A 1098 15.85 20.12 56.94
C SER A 1098 14.87 20.06 55.75
N PRO A 1099 14.85 21.09 54.87
CA PRO A 1099 14.35 20.93 53.52
C PRO A 1099 15.30 20.10 52.65
N ASN A 1100 14.78 19.60 51.52
CA ASN A 1100 15.49 19.07 50.36
C ASN A 1100 16.55 17.94 50.51
N PRO A 1101 16.45 16.94 51.42
CA PRO A 1101 17.09 15.65 51.16
C PRO A 1101 16.40 14.95 49.99
N HIS A 1102 17.10 14.81 48.87
CA HIS A 1102 16.59 14.24 47.62
C HIS A 1102 17.52 13.12 47.13
N GLY A 1103 16.97 12.16 46.41
CA GLY A 1103 17.78 11.24 45.60
C GLY A 1103 18.26 11.93 44.32
N GLY A 1104 19.33 11.41 43.74
CA GLY A 1104 19.82 11.88 42.45
C GLY A 1104 18.96 11.36 41.30
N PHE A 1105 18.94 12.11 40.19
CA PHE A 1105 18.40 11.65 38.91
C PHE A 1105 18.99 10.29 38.50
N GLY A 1106 18.22 9.45 37.82
CA GLY A 1106 18.50 8.02 37.63
C GLY A 1106 17.89 7.13 38.72
N GLY A 1107 16.76 7.54 39.31
CA GLY A 1107 15.98 6.75 40.25
C GLY A 1107 16.54 6.69 41.68
N GLY A 1108 17.40 7.61 42.10
CA GLY A 1108 17.86 7.68 43.50
C GLY A 1108 16.70 7.97 44.46
N GLY A 1109 16.68 7.35 45.64
CA GLY A 1109 15.66 7.58 46.67
C GLY A 1109 15.97 8.75 47.62
N SER A 1110 14.94 9.40 48.16
CA SER A 1110 15.09 10.52 49.11
C SER A 1110 15.64 10.11 50.48
N GLY A 1111 16.35 11.05 51.13
CA GLY A 1111 16.76 10.91 52.53
C GLY A 1111 15.60 11.18 53.49
N GLY A 1112 15.24 10.18 54.31
CA GLY A 1112 14.28 10.27 55.40
C GLY A 1112 14.92 10.60 56.76
N LEU A 1113 14.07 10.92 57.73
CA LEU A 1113 14.47 11.30 59.09
C LEU A 1113 15.13 10.14 59.85
N GLY A 1114 16.46 10.10 59.92
CA GLY A 1114 17.23 8.97 60.45
C GLY A 1114 17.24 7.73 59.55
N ALA A 1115 17.02 7.88 58.24
CA ALA A 1115 16.96 6.80 57.26
C ALA A 1115 17.44 7.30 55.87
N PRO A 1116 18.61 6.88 55.37
CA PRO A 1116 19.08 7.32 54.04
C PRO A 1116 18.24 6.75 52.89
N GLY A 1117 18.32 7.38 51.72
CA GLY A 1117 17.66 6.90 50.50
C GLY A 1117 18.41 5.73 49.84
N GLY A 1118 17.68 4.85 49.15
CA GLY A 1118 18.26 3.80 48.30
C GLY A 1118 18.86 4.37 47.00
N GLY A 1119 19.82 3.69 46.40
CA GLY A 1119 20.37 4.03 45.07
C GLY A 1119 19.49 3.48 43.95
N GLY A 1120 19.37 4.23 42.85
CA GLY A 1120 18.65 3.79 41.65
C GLY A 1120 19.51 2.89 40.75
N GLY A 1121 18.90 2.20 39.78
CA GLY A 1121 19.61 1.31 38.85
C GLY A 1121 18.66 0.34 38.17
N TYR A 1122 19.16 -0.79 37.67
CA TYR A 1122 18.32 -1.81 37.04
C TYR A 1122 17.27 -2.34 38.01
N SER A 1123 17.67 -2.64 39.26
CA SER A 1123 16.71 -2.80 40.36
C SER A 1123 17.03 -1.83 41.48
N GLY A 1124 16.02 -1.27 42.12
CA GLY A 1124 16.20 -0.23 43.13
C GLY A 1124 16.76 -0.73 44.46
N GLY A 1125 17.62 0.06 45.10
CA GLY A 1125 18.16 -0.23 46.44
C GLY A 1125 17.12 -0.01 47.56
N GLY A 1126 17.10 -0.90 48.56
CA GLY A 1126 16.18 -0.80 49.70
C GLY A 1126 16.56 0.28 50.73
N THR A 1127 15.62 0.69 51.59
CA THR A 1127 15.88 1.64 52.69
C THR A 1127 15.20 1.30 54.02
N SER A 1128 15.90 1.55 55.12
CA SER A 1128 15.33 1.49 56.46
C SER A 1128 16.08 2.40 57.43
N GLY A 1129 15.41 2.83 58.50
CA GLY A 1129 16.08 3.56 59.58
C GLY A 1129 15.36 3.52 60.92
N HIS A 1130 16.01 4.13 61.91
CA HIS A 1130 15.61 4.03 63.31
C HIS A 1130 16.06 5.26 64.11
N TRP A 1131 15.15 5.83 64.91
CA TRP A 1131 15.39 6.97 65.81
C TRP A 1131 16.25 6.60 67.02
N SER A 1132 17.52 6.26 66.79
CA SER A 1132 18.49 5.97 67.85
C SER A 1132 19.92 6.35 67.47
N SER A 1133 20.87 6.08 68.35
CA SER A 1133 22.30 6.21 68.13
C SER A 1133 22.89 5.14 67.21
N TYR A 1134 22.12 4.65 66.24
CA TYR A 1134 22.45 3.64 65.23
C TYR A 1134 21.59 3.93 63.99
N ALA A 1135 22.23 4.05 62.83
CA ALA A 1135 21.61 4.33 61.54
C ALA A 1135 22.28 3.50 60.44
N ASP A 1136 21.46 2.98 59.52
CA ASP A 1136 21.84 2.05 58.46
C ASP A 1136 22.33 2.83 57.21
N TYR A 1137 22.91 2.13 56.24
CA TYR A 1137 23.14 2.68 54.89
C TYR A 1137 21.91 2.37 54.01
N GLY A 1138 21.63 3.22 53.02
CA GLY A 1138 20.69 2.87 51.96
C GLY A 1138 21.33 1.80 51.08
N GLY A 1139 20.55 0.84 50.59
CA GLY A 1139 21.04 -0.13 49.61
C GLY A 1139 21.38 0.58 48.30
N GLY A 1140 22.41 0.16 47.57
CA GLY A 1140 22.66 0.66 46.20
C GLY A 1140 21.76 -0.01 45.17
N GLY A 1141 21.68 0.54 43.96
CA GLY A 1141 20.94 -0.06 42.85
C GLY A 1141 21.65 -1.30 42.27
N GLY A 1142 20.88 -2.18 41.64
CA GLY A 1142 21.36 -3.29 40.81
C GLY A 1142 21.86 -2.83 39.45
N SER A 1143 22.61 -3.70 38.78
CA SER A 1143 23.23 -3.46 37.47
C SER A 1143 22.85 -4.53 36.44
N PHE A 1144 22.89 -4.17 35.15
CA PHE A 1144 22.53 -5.04 34.03
C PHE A 1144 23.51 -4.85 32.86
N ASN A 1145 23.67 -5.88 32.04
CA ASN A 1145 24.58 -5.90 30.89
C ASN A 1145 24.21 -7.05 29.95
N THR A 1146 23.79 -6.74 28.72
CA THR A 1146 23.56 -7.72 27.64
C THR A 1146 24.80 -7.97 26.79
N GLY A 1147 25.72 -7.01 26.72
CA GLY A 1147 26.88 -7.02 25.84
C GLY A 1147 27.90 -8.11 26.13
N THR A 1148 28.83 -8.30 25.20
CA THR A 1148 29.95 -9.23 25.31
C THR A 1148 31.12 -8.61 26.11
N ASN A 1149 32.24 -9.34 26.26
CA ASN A 1149 33.47 -8.87 26.92
C ASN A 1149 33.30 -8.23 28.33
N GLN A 1150 32.25 -8.64 29.05
CA GLN A 1150 31.75 -7.92 30.22
C GLN A 1150 32.79 -7.69 31.33
N SER A 1151 32.79 -6.47 31.87
CA SER A 1151 33.55 -6.09 33.07
C SER A 1151 32.63 -5.35 34.06
N ALA A 1152 32.81 -5.62 35.35
CA ALA A 1152 32.01 -5.04 36.43
C ALA A 1152 32.90 -4.71 37.65
N SER A 1153 32.83 -3.47 38.13
CA SER A 1153 33.60 -2.98 39.27
C SER A 1153 32.88 -1.88 40.03
N LEU A 1154 33.48 -1.34 41.10
CA LEU A 1154 32.95 -0.19 41.83
C LEU A 1154 33.71 1.07 41.43
N SER A 1155 32.98 2.19 41.31
CA SER A 1155 33.59 3.48 41.00
C SER A 1155 34.62 3.88 42.05
N SER A 1156 35.65 4.62 41.60
CA SER A 1156 36.68 5.21 42.46
C SER A 1156 36.49 6.72 42.70
N SER A 1157 35.53 7.34 42.01
CA SER A 1157 35.16 8.75 42.13
C SER A 1157 33.94 8.94 43.03
N VAL A 1158 33.73 10.17 43.50
CA VAL A 1158 32.52 10.62 44.20
C VAL A 1158 31.96 11.79 43.39
N GLY A 1159 30.67 11.75 43.11
CA GLY A 1159 29.97 12.64 42.20
C GLY A 1159 28.86 11.91 41.46
N ASP A 1160 28.53 12.44 40.29
CA ASP A 1160 27.60 11.87 39.32
C ASP A 1160 28.20 10.63 38.61
N GLY A 1161 27.37 10.00 37.77
CA GLY A 1161 27.77 8.97 36.84
C GLY A 1161 28.30 9.50 35.51
N SER A 1162 28.50 8.59 34.57
CA SER A 1162 28.81 8.87 33.16
C SER A 1162 28.46 7.67 32.30
N VAL A 1163 28.29 7.85 31.00
CA VAL A 1163 28.27 6.78 30.01
C VAL A 1163 29.31 7.11 28.95
N HIS A 1164 30.34 6.27 28.81
CA HIS A 1164 31.33 6.39 27.75
C HIS A 1164 31.03 5.35 26.67
N ILE A 1165 30.99 5.77 25.41
CA ILE A 1165 30.84 4.92 24.24
C ILE A 1165 32.09 5.14 23.38
N GLU A 1166 32.77 4.07 22.98
CA GLU A 1166 33.85 4.07 21.97
C GLU A 1166 33.50 3.04 20.89
N LEU A 1167 33.72 3.38 19.62
CA LEU A 1167 33.69 2.42 18.50
C LEU A 1167 34.96 1.56 18.54
N LEU A 1168 34.91 0.37 17.95
CA LEU A 1168 36.03 -0.57 17.84
C LEU A 1168 36.18 -1.08 16.42
N ASP A 1169 37.28 -0.69 15.75
CA ASP A 1169 37.79 -1.25 14.49
C ASP A 1169 38.13 -2.76 14.54
#